data_AF-A0A8T5FDF9-F1
#
_entry.id   AF-A0A8T5FDF9-F1
#
_cell.length_a   1.000
_cell.length_b   1.000
_cell.length_c   1.000
_cell.angle_alpha   90.00
_cell.angle_beta   90.00
_cell.angle_gamma   90.00
#
_symmetry.space_group_name_H-M   'P 1'
#
loop_
_entity.id
_entity.type
_entity.pdbx_description
1 polymer ?
#
loop_
_entity_poly.entity_id
_entity_poly.type
_entity_poly.pdbx_seq_one_letter_code
_entity_poly.pdbx_strand_id
1 'polypeptide(L)'
;MKYDQLKNFILNVMDMRNGANYQPVMIRYLNQNRGKATKKNIQEALHNANLEHPAKYFQPSPVFDVLTDSRNVTRTNSDKTEYELLDYETFTPAQKAHITMYCDEKIRGSAHPINPRVILFSAAGKKSFEHFNETITKDVMTSTLPGNTILKNADAVRVWGSIYNSQNYSKWKELKKGDILLFYHNKEYIASGILEGTEHNQELADYLWGKKDEESKKTFELMVYMLPSLVFNDDVDYQKLNKLLGYEEEFMPTRILDFTTVNKNKTNELIEQHGSLENALNTVGFSFSETEKNNVDDLENLIKQFDKNRNFFRPERESENERESIRQEFLKKFPKDQISTLKIEDYVYGSKHNDTFCHYVNSKIPGYGSIGRFHEKFCVYWSDREGGYHQQKKYSDYQSAFTSTKNTITSLLENGNQLENDKDWKKMDDIFESSEKNIRADVKSKILAVYFPKTFLNIHTLENMETILKYFNVPCNDIRKNHILLQEKLLEIKNNHSIMKNWSNQDYGEFLWFAIIDGVPDPLQTNYVLFRHNPPGKKSHADRNKWDDVLGHEYEYPKKSGLVSAVTPGSKAVWMYTENDEMYFWGHGEIQSSEEIDNGKFLATMKDFEILGKHNKPKKASTSLLKKIQKPLNKQWNTYNSIIGIDDKIYNEIVNEEVVSEKTLPVNDKLKIPTSSQLKKGIKLIRKELLIDKNTIEEIVTHLVSGRHILLAGPVGTGKTRLSQILPGSFWTDHGGYYSEVHTATSDWSTHEVIGGLMPKENPKDEAFPKYEIEEGCVTKTINANYNSELKRHTKFYETDTGKKQFHGTWLVIDEFNRADIDKAFGSLFTALEYKTLKIPVSESGKSEKEIKIPADYRILGTLNTADKHFLFNLSDALKRRFAYVEISIPTIDDREEEIFLATQNALGSLRKDISEDENLEDIIEIDGDVINYKKEGLEDMFKNAYNVLELVRAFKPLGTAILKSIFQTIIISEKMNVKNSLDNGLNANIIPQIEDLEKPLLEFLSKIISNKLQNYLPKIESPEKYKSSFEDVLRYIGYEKTDIENMSQNFINQDYSSIKDDFKIKYSVKIKQTGIESIQNTRFTNSLDELIDQSEII
;
A
#
# COMPACT_ATOMS: atom_id res chain seq x y z
N MET A 1 -41.20 -1.24 -30.28
CA MET A 1 -40.94 -2.22 -29.21
C MET A 1 -40.63 -1.42 -27.96
N LYS A 2 -41.30 -1.68 -26.83
CA LYS A 2 -41.05 -0.91 -25.58
C LYS A 2 -39.59 -1.10 -25.09
N TYR A 3 -39.06 -0.13 -24.33
CA TYR A 3 -37.66 -0.12 -23.89
C TYR A 3 -37.20 -1.44 -23.27
N ASP A 4 -37.93 -2.00 -22.30
CA ASP A 4 -37.54 -3.24 -21.63
C ASP A 4 -37.51 -4.45 -22.58
N GLN A 5 -38.39 -4.46 -23.59
CA GLN A 5 -38.41 -5.49 -24.63
C GLN A 5 -37.20 -5.35 -25.56
N LEU A 6 -36.86 -4.12 -25.96
CA LEU A 6 -35.68 -3.84 -26.79
C LEU A 6 -34.38 -4.15 -26.03
N LYS A 7 -34.30 -3.76 -24.75
CA LYS A 7 -33.19 -4.11 -23.85
C LYS A 7 -33.03 -5.62 -23.73
N ASN A 8 -34.10 -6.35 -23.43
CA ASN A 8 -34.05 -7.80 -23.34
C ASN A 8 -33.68 -8.44 -24.68
N PHE A 9 -34.19 -7.89 -25.79
CA PHE A 9 -33.80 -8.33 -27.12
C PHE A 9 -32.30 -8.20 -27.34
N ILE A 10 -31.73 -7.01 -27.12
CA ILE A 10 -30.29 -6.75 -27.31
C ILE A 10 -29.44 -7.63 -26.39
N LEU A 11 -29.77 -7.71 -25.11
CA LEU A 11 -28.93 -8.41 -24.14
C LEU A 11 -29.02 -9.94 -24.26
N ASN A 12 -30.25 -10.47 -24.38
CA ASN A 12 -30.51 -11.89 -24.13
C ASN A 12 -31.03 -12.67 -25.35
N VAL A 13 -31.64 -12.02 -26.34
CA VAL A 13 -32.27 -12.71 -27.49
C VAL A 13 -31.49 -12.54 -28.80
N MET A 14 -30.73 -11.46 -28.92
CA MET A 14 -29.88 -11.15 -30.07
C MET A 14 -28.68 -12.09 -30.09
N ASP A 15 -28.82 -13.16 -30.88
CA ASP A 15 -27.76 -14.12 -31.17
C ASP A 15 -27.05 -13.72 -32.46
N MET A 16 -25.73 -13.57 -32.39
CA MET A 16 -24.86 -13.12 -33.48
C MET A 16 -23.95 -14.27 -33.88
N ARG A 17 -23.87 -14.57 -35.18
CA ARG A 17 -22.82 -15.46 -35.68
C ARG A 17 -21.46 -14.82 -35.42
N ASN A 18 -20.43 -15.63 -35.11
CA ASN A 18 -19.06 -15.14 -34.92
C ASN A 18 -18.65 -14.23 -36.10
N GLY A 19 -18.29 -12.98 -35.80
CA GLY A 19 -17.89 -11.98 -36.79
C GLY A 19 -19.02 -11.14 -37.43
N ALA A 20 -20.29 -11.32 -37.06
CA ALA A 20 -21.43 -10.62 -37.68
C ALA A 20 -22.13 -9.64 -36.73
N ASN A 21 -21.67 -8.38 -36.70
CA ASN A 21 -22.16 -7.30 -35.82
C ASN A 21 -23.37 -6.52 -36.38
N TYR A 22 -24.03 -7.00 -37.43
CA TYR A 22 -24.91 -6.17 -38.26
C TYR A 22 -26.18 -5.67 -37.53
N GLN A 23 -26.80 -6.53 -36.72
CA GLN A 23 -28.01 -6.19 -35.94
C GLN A 23 -27.76 -5.03 -34.95
N PRO A 24 -26.75 -5.09 -34.05
CA PRO A 24 -26.49 -3.98 -33.13
C PRO A 24 -25.99 -2.72 -33.83
N VAL A 25 -25.27 -2.81 -34.95
CA VAL A 25 -24.87 -1.63 -35.75
C VAL A 25 -26.08 -0.88 -36.30
N MET A 26 -27.05 -1.60 -36.87
CA MET A 26 -28.27 -0.98 -37.40
C MET A 26 -29.12 -0.34 -36.29
N ILE A 27 -29.30 -1.02 -35.15
CA ILE A 27 -30.07 -0.47 -34.01
C ILE A 27 -29.38 0.76 -33.43
N ARG A 28 -28.05 0.72 -33.23
CA ARG A 28 -27.25 1.86 -32.76
C ARG A 28 -27.39 3.05 -33.69
N TYR A 29 -27.23 2.81 -35.00
CA TYR A 29 -27.30 3.87 -36.00
C TYR A 29 -28.68 4.53 -36.04
N LEU A 30 -29.76 3.74 -36.00
CA LEU A 30 -31.12 4.29 -35.91
C LEU A 30 -31.33 5.08 -34.61
N ASN A 31 -30.87 4.58 -33.47
CA ASN A 31 -30.98 5.27 -32.18
C ASN A 31 -30.25 6.63 -32.16
N GLN A 32 -29.07 6.70 -32.79
CA GLN A 32 -28.28 7.92 -32.96
C GLN A 32 -28.89 8.91 -33.97
N ASN A 33 -29.64 8.42 -34.96
CA ASN A 33 -30.28 9.23 -36.00
C ASN A 33 -31.77 9.47 -35.73
N ARG A 34 -32.12 9.81 -34.48
CA ARG A 34 -33.51 10.15 -34.07
C ARG A 34 -34.54 9.07 -34.43
N GLY A 35 -34.13 7.81 -34.37
CA GLY A 35 -35.00 6.66 -34.61
C GLY A 35 -35.23 6.31 -36.08
N LYS A 36 -34.66 7.05 -37.06
CA LYS A 36 -34.98 6.87 -38.49
C LYS A 36 -33.77 7.08 -39.40
N ALA A 37 -33.59 6.22 -40.41
CA ALA A 37 -32.52 6.38 -41.41
C ALA A 37 -32.83 5.70 -42.74
N THR A 38 -32.21 6.15 -43.83
CA THR A 38 -32.34 5.50 -45.15
C THR A 38 -31.54 4.20 -45.22
N LYS A 39 -31.97 3.26 -46.08
CA LYS A 39 -31.28 1.99 -46.32
C LYS A 39 -29.82 2.21 -46.72
N LYS A 40 -29.56 3.22 -47.56
CA LYS A 40 -28.21 3.59 -48.01
C LYS A 40 -27.31 4.02 -46.84
N ASN A 41 -27.80 4.90 -45.97
CA ASN A 41 -27.03 5.38 -44.82
C ASN A 41 -26.75 4.25 -43.82
N ILE A 42 -27.71 3.33 -43.63
CA ILE A 42 -27.51 2.16 -42.77
C ILE A 42 -26.47 1.21 -43.39
N GLN A 43 -26.46 1.02 -44.71
CA GLN A 43 -25.44 0.23 -45.41
C GLN A 43 -24.04 0.85 -45.29
N GLU A 44 -23.93 2.18 -45.37
CA GLU A 44 -22.69 2.89 -45.11
C GLU A 44 -22.24 2.73 -43.65
N ALA A 45 -23.15 2.81 -42.69
CA ALA A 45 -22.85 2.54 -41.28
C ALA A 45 -22.37 1.11 -41.03
N LEU A 46 -22.98 0.11 -41.71
CA LEU A 46 -22.54 -1.28 -41.68
C LEU A 46 -21.14 -1.46 -42.27
N HIS A 47 -20.86 -0.81 -43.40
CA HIS A 47 -19.52 -0.81 -44.01
C HIS A 47 -18.47 -0.17 -43.09
N ASN A 48 -18.77 0.99 -42.52
CA ASN A 48 -17.86 1.69 -41.61
C ASN A 48 -17.56 0.87 -40.34
N ALA A 49 -18.51 0.04 -39.90
CA ALA A 49 -18.33 -0.86 -38.76
C ALA A 49 -17.64 -2.20 -39.13
N ASN A 50 -17.43 -2.49 -40.41
CA ASN A 50 -16.89 -3.74 -40.95
C ASN A 50 -16.04 -3.44 -42.22
N LEU A 51 -14.93 -2.72 -42.03
CA LEU A 51 -14.11 -2.17 -43.11
C LEU A 51 -13.48 -3.25 -44.01
N GLU A 52 -13.40 -4.50 -43.54
CA GLU A 52 -12.96 -5.67 -44.29
C GLU A 52 -13.91 -6.05 -45.44
N HIS A 53 -15.16 -5.60 -45.40
CA HIS A 53 -16.15 -5.86 -46.44
C HIS A 53 -16.42 -4.60 -47.26
N PRO A 54 -16.34 -4.63 -48.61
CA PRO A 54 -16.64 -3.46 -49.44
C PRO A 54 -18.11 -3.05 -49.32
N ALA A 55 -18.45 -1.77 -49.48
CA ALA A 55 -19.84 -1.28 -49.35
C ALA A 55 -20.89 -2.07 -50.17
N LYS A 56 -20.51 -2.65 -51.32
CA LYS A 56 -21.37 -3.52 -52.13
C LYS A 56 -21.81 -4.81 -51.42
N TYR A 57 -21.02 -5.30 -50.46
CA TYR A 57 -21.30 -6.51 -49.66
C TYR A 57 -22.58 -6.37 -48.83
N PHE A 58 -22.89 -5.15 -48.36
CA PHE A 58 -24.07 -4.89 -47.53
C PHE A 58 -25.35 -4.60 -48.34
N GLN A 59 -25.27 -4.61 -49.68
CA GLN A 59 -26.47 -4.42 -50.50
C GLN A 59 -27.55 -5.50 -50.30
N PRO A 60 -27.21 -6.80 -50.29
CA PRO A 60 -28.15 -7.88 -49.97
C PRO A 60 -28.19 -8.23 -48.46
N SER A 61 -27.81 -7.31 -47.56
CA SER A 61 -27.69 -7.67 -46.14
C SER A 61 -29.03 -8.15 -45.54
N PRO A 62 -29.09 -9.36 -44.94
CA PRO A 62 -30.32 -9.90 -44.38
C PRO A 62 -30.78 -9.18 -43.10
N VAL A 63 -29.94 -8.30 -42.54
CA VAL A 63 -30.23 -7.59 -41.28
C VAL A 63 -31.51 -6.76 -41.36
N PHE A 64 -31.81 -6.19 -42.54
CA PHE A 64 -33.00 -5.38 -42.77
C PHE A 64 -34.27 -6.22 -42.56
N ASP A 65 -34.37 -7.37 -43.23
CA ASP A 65 -35.53 -8.25 -43.10
C ASP A 65 -35.56 -8.96 -41.74
N VAL A 66 -34.41 -9.25 -41.13
CA VAL A 66 -34.35 -9.86 -39.78
C VAL A 66 -34.90 -8.90 -38.73
N LEU A 67 -34.46 -7.65 -38.68
CA LEU A 67 -34.92 -6.70 -37.66
C LEU A 67 -36.35 -6.22 -37.91
N THR A 68 -36.77 -6.13 -39.17
CA THR A 68 -38.13 -5.71 -39.53
C THR A 68 -39.12 -6.86 -39.46
N ASP A 69 -38.93 -7.91 -40.27
CA ASP A 69 -39.96 -8.94 -40.49
C ASP A 69 -39.88 -10.07 -39.45
N SER A 70 -38.67 -10.44 -39.00
CA SER A 70 -38.50 -11.59 -38.08
C SER A 70 -38.52 -11.21 -36.59
N ARG A 71 -37.91 -10.08 -36.22
CA ARG A 71 -37.73 -9.69 -34.82
C ARG A 71 -38.64 -8.54 -34.38
N ASN A 72 -39.33 -7.89 -35.31
CA ASN A 72 -40.25 -6.78 -35.06
C ASN A 72 -39.62 -5.66 -34.20
N VAL A 73 -38.37 -5.32 -34.50
CA VAL A 73 -37.60 -4.25 -33.84
C VAL A 73 -37.72 -2.96 -34.63
N THR A 74 -37.77 -3.06 -35.96
CA THR A 74 -37.89 -1.93 -36.86
C THR A 74 -39.13 -2.03 -37.76
N ARG A 75 -39.59 -0.91 -38.34
CA ARG A 75 -40.53 -0.89 -39.48
C ARG A 75 -39.91 -0.17 -40.68
N THR A 76 -40.46 -0.39 -41.87
CA THR A 76 -39.97 0.23 -43.11
C THR A 76 -41.14 0.75 -43.96
N ASN A 77 -40.86 1.68 -44.88
CA ASN A 77 -41.84 2.19 -45.84
C ASN A 77 -42.14 1.16 -46.96
N SER A 78 -43.19 1.40 -47.76
CA SER A 78 -43.64 0.47 -48.82
C SER A 78 -42.54 0.04 -49.79
N ASP A 79 -41.58 0.93 -50.05
CA ASP A 79 -40.53 0.74 -51.05
C ASP A 79 -39.22 0.20 -50.44
N LYS A 80 -39.21 -0.13 -49.13
CA LYS A 80 -38.06 -0.62 -48.35
C LYS A 80 -36.81 0.28 -48.42
N THR A 81 -37.00 1.60 -48.57
CA THR A 81 -35.90 2.58 -48.70
C THR A 81 -35.54 3.27 -47.38
N GLU A 82 -36.41 3.22 -46.37
CA GLU A 82 -36.22 3.91 -45.10
C GLU A 82 -36.65 3.02 -43.92
N TYR A 83 -35.88 3.06 -42.82
CA TYR A 83 -36.09 2.21 -41.65
C TYR A 83 -36.28 3.03 -40.37
N GLU A 84 -37.26 2.54 -39.63
CA GLU A 84 -37.91 2.89 -38.37
C GLU A 84 -37.51 2.16 -37.08
N LEU A 85 -36.91 2.74 -36.04
CA LEU A 85 -36.87 2.06 -34.73
C LEU A 85 -38.23 2.20 -34.02
N LEU A 86 -38.88 1.07 -33.73
CA LEU A 86 -40.24 1.08 -33.17
C LEU A 86 -40.27 1.65 -31.74
N ASP A 87 -41.23 2.54 -31.48
CA ASP A 87 -41.47 3.22 -30.19
C ASP A 87 -40.32 4.14 -29.71
N TYR A 88 -39.42 4.56 -30.61
CA TYR A 88 -38.28 5.43 -30.28
C TYR A 88 -38.65 6.69 -29.48
N GLU A 89 -39.77 7.33 -29.83
CA GLU A 89 -40.25 8.55 -29.16
C GLU A 89 -40.70 8.31 -27.71
N THR A 90 -40.94 7.07 -27.31
CA THR A 90 -41.31 6.73 -25.92
C THR A 90 -40.10 6.59 -25.00
N PHE A 91 -38.88 6.55 -25.53
CA PHE A 91 -37.66 6.34 -24.75
C PHE A 91 -37.15 7.64 -24.12
N THR A 92 -36.78 7.60 -22.84
CA THR A 92 -36.12 8.73 -22.16
C THR A 92 -34.69 8.95 -22.66
N PRO A 93 -34.07 10.13 -22.45
CA PRO A 93 -32.67 10.36 -22.82
C PRO A 93 -31.70 9.32 -22.23
N ALA A 94 -31.90 8.94 -20.96
CA ALA A 94 -31.10 7.90 -20.31
C ALA A 94 -31.30 6.51 -20.96
N GLN A 95 -32.53 6.16 -21.32
CA GLN A 95 -32.83 4.91 -22.02
C GLN A 95 -32.20 4.86 -23.42
N LYS A 96 -32.20 5.98 -24.16
CA LYS A 96 -31.52 6.10 -25.45
C LYS A 96 -30.01 5.93 -25.29
N ALA A 97 -29.40 6.50 -24.24
CA ALA A 97 -27.98 6.28 -23.93
C ALA A 97 -27.67 4.81 -23.62
N HIS A 98 -28.51 4.15 -22.81
CA HIS A 98 -28.35 2.72 -22.50
C HIS A 98 -28.48 1.82 -23.75
N ILE A 99 -29.41 2.12 -24.66
CA ILE A 99 -29.54 1.36 -25.93
C ILE A 99 -28.24 1.45 -26.74
N THR A 100 -27.64 2.63 -26.84
CA THR A 100 -26.34 2.82 -27.51
C THR A 100 -25.24 2.00 -26.82
N MET A 101 -25.17 2.09 -25.49
CA MET A 101 -24.21 1.33 -24.67
C MET A 101 -24.33 -0.18 -24.90
N TYR A 102 -25.54 -0.75 -24.82
CA TYR A 102 -25.76 -2.19 -25.04
C TYR A 102 -25.39 -2.64 -26.46
N CYS A 103 -25.66 -1.79 -27.47
CA CYS A 103 -25.24 -2.08 -28.83
C CYS A 103 -23.72 -2.00 -29.00
N ASP A 104 -23.06 -1.03 -28.36
CA ASP A 104 -21.60 -0.91 -28.38
C ASP A 104 -20.92 -2.11 -27.73
N GLU A 105 -21.44 -2.62 -26.62
CA GLU A 105 -20.96 -3.86 -26.00
C GLU A 105 -21.07 -5.06 -26.95
N LYS A 106 -22.21 -5.21 -27.65
CA LYS A 106 -22.40 -6.29 -28.63
C LYS A 106 -21.51 -6.13 -29.85
N ILE A 107 -21.28 -4.91 -30.33
CA ILE A 107 -20.37 -4.62 -31.45
C ILE A 107 -18.93 -4.94 -31.04
N ARG A 108 -18.49 -4.53 -29.84
CA ARG A 108 -17.17 -4.89 -29.30
C ARG A 108 -17.00 -6.39 -29.17
N GLY A 109 -18.06 -7.11 -28.79
CA GLY A 109 -18.05 -8.58 -28.71
C GLY A 109 -18.10 -9.32 -30.05
N SER A 110 -18.39 -8.65 -31.17
CA SER A 110 -18.60 -9.29 -32.49
C SER A 110 -17.68 -8.79 -33.61
N ALA A 111 -16.99 -7.66 -33.44
CA ALA A 111 -15.90 -7.26 -34.33
C ALA A 111 -14.74 -8.26 -34.19
N HIS A 112 -14.13 -8.68 -35.30
CA HIS A 112 -12.78 -9.24 -35.23
C HIS A 112 -11.93 -8.23 -34.46
N PRO A 113 -11.41 -8.56 -33.26
CA PRO A 113 -10.61 -7.60 -32.54
C PRO A 113 -9.34 -7.46 -33.36
N ILE A 114 -9.17 -6.30 -33.99
CA ILE A 114 -7.82 -5.82 -34.23
C ILE A 114 -7.32 -5.52 -32.82
N ASN A 115 -6.76 -6.54 -32.18
CA ASN A 115 -6.15 -6.40 -30.87
C ASN A 115 -5.19 -5.20 -30.96
N PRO A 116 -5.32 -4.20 -30.06
CA PRO A 116 -4.44 -3.05 -30.08
C PRO A 116 -3.00 -3.53 -29.95
N ARG A 117 -2.07 -2.82 -30.57
CA ARG A 117 -0.63 -3.07 -30.43
C ARG A 117 -0.09 -2.23 -29.29
N VAL A 118 1.03 -2.67 -28.72
CA VAL A 118 1.84 -1.84 -27.80
C VAL A 118 3.08 -1.36 -28.55
N ILE A 119 3.33 -0.05 -28.49
CA ILE A 119 4.45 0.61 -29.15
C ILE A 119 5.32 1.29 -28.10
N LEU A 120 6.62 1.04 -28.15
CA LEU A 120 7.61 1.61 -27.24
C LEU A 120 8.38 2.71 -27.99
N PHE A 121 8.22 3.96 -27.57
CA PHE A 121 8.95 5.12 -28.07
C PHE A 121 10.13 5.48 -27.17
N SER A 122 11.27 5.82 -27.75
CA SER A 122 12.44 6.26 -27.00
C SER A 122 12.53 7.79 -26.92
N ALA A 123 12.33 8.34 -25.72
CA ALA A 123 12.60 9.74 -25.39
C ALA A 123 13.96 9.92 -24.68
N ALA A 124 14.87 8.95 -24.76
CA ALA A 124 16.16 8.97 -24.04
C ALA A 124 17.17 9.99 -24.60
N GLY A 125 17.00 10.46 -25.84
CA GLY A 125 17.91 11.43 -26.45
C GLY A 125 17.51 12.88 -26.13
N LYS A 126 18.49 13.78 -25.88
CA LYS A 126 18.26 15.22 -25.60
C LYS A 126 17.16 15.87 -26.44
N LYS A 127 17.28 15.87 -27.78
CA LYS A 127 16.26 16.43 -28.68
C LYS A 127 14.91 15.69 -28.68
N SER A 128 14.93 14.36 -28.49
CA SER A 128 13.70 13.56 -28.37
C SER A 128 12.97 13.86 -27.05
N PHE A 129 13.71 14.18 -25.98
CA PHE A 129 13.14 14.59 -24.71
C PHE A 129 12.62 16.03 -24.74
N GLU A 130 13.31 16.95 -25.42
CA GLU A 130 12.80 18.29 -25.71
C GLU A 130 11.47 18.22 -26.48
N HIS A 131 11.43 17.43 -27.55
CA HIS A 131 10.21 17.12 -28.32
C HIS A 131 9.08 16.59 -27.41
N PHE A 132 9.39 15.63 -26.53
CA PHE A 132 8.43 15.07 -25.57
C PHE A 132 7.81 16.17 -24.69
N ASN A 133 8.65 17.04 -24.14
CA ASN A 133 8.24 18.15 -23.29
C ASN A 133 7.47 19.26 -24.01
N GLU A 134 7.58 19.33 -25.33
CA GLU A 134 6.91 20.34 -26.14
C GLU A 134 5.54 19.90 -26.64
N THR A 135 5.35 18.61 -26.91
CA THR A 135 4.18 18.13 -27.68
C THR A 135 3.48 16.90 -27.12
N ILE A 136 4.10 16.18 -26.18
CA ILE A 136 3.42 15.13 -25.39
C ILE A 136 2.96 15.66 -24.04
N THR A 137 3.76 16.49 -23.35
CA THR A 137 3.38 17.08 -22.05
C THR A 137 2.63 18.42 -22.15
N LYS A 138 2.51 19.01 -23.35
CA LYS A 138 1.71 20.22 -23.62
C LYS A 138 0.73 20.04 -24.77
N ASP A 139 -0.43 20.68 -24.67
CA ASP A 139 -1.45 20.70 -25.72
C ASP A 139 -0.96 21.50 -26.93
N VAL A 140 -1.04 20.89 -28.10
CA VAL A 140 -0.87 21.57 -29.39
C VAL A 140 -2.25 22.02 -29.87
N MET A 141 -2.51 23.33 -29.78
CA MET A 141 -3.74 23.93 -30.32
C MET A 141 -3.74 23.82 -31.84
N THR A 142 -4.71 23.12 -32.41
CA THR A 142 -4.66 22.75 -33.84
C THR A 142 -5.04 23.92 -34.75
N SER A 143 -5.72 24.92 -34.19
CA SER A 143 -6.09 26.17 -34.86
C SER A 143 -4.88 27.02 -35.29
N THR A 144 -3.73 26.87 -34.63
CA THR A 144 -2.50 27.61 -34.94
C THR A 144 -1.58 26.87 -35.91
N LEU A 145 -1.91 25.63 -36.29
CA LEU A 145 -1.04 24.82 -37.14
C LEU A 145 -1.11 25.26 -38.62
N PRO A 146 0.03 25.36 -39.31
CA PRO A 146 0.08 25.70 -40.73
C PRO A 146 -0.43 24.54 -41.60
N GLY A 147 -0.84 24.87 -42.84
CA GLY A 147 -1.21 23.88 -43.85
C GLY A 147 -2.54 23.14 -43.60
N ASN A 148 -2.81 22.14 -44.44
CA ASN A 148 -3.97 21.25 -44.33
C ASN A 148 -3.51 19.94 -43.66
N THR A 149 -3.87 19.74 -42.40
CA THR A 149 -3.44 18.62 -41.54
C THR A 149 -4.65 17.93 -40.92
N ILE A 150 -4.57 16.61 -40.69
CA ILE A 150 -5.64 15.84 -40.05
C ILE A 150 -5.82 16.22 -38.57
N LEU A 151 -4.78 16.81 -37.96
CA LEU A 151 -4.80 17.25 -36.57
C LEU A 151 -5.89 18.29 -36.30
N LYS A 152 -6.28 19.09 -37.31
CA LYS A 152 -7.34 20.12 -37.21
C LYS A 152 -8.74 19.56 -36.95
N ASN A 153 -8.92 18.24 -36.92
CA ASN A 153 -10.18 17.59 -36.58
C ASN A 153 -10.50 17.61 -35.07
N ALA A 154 -9.57 18.05 -34.20
CA ALA A 154 -9.77 18.26 -32.78
C ALA A 154 -9.28 19.65 -32.37
N ASP A 155 -9.79 20.25 -31.27
CA ASP A 155 -9.37 21.59 -30.82
C ASP A 155 -7.90 21.61 -30.33
N ALA A 156 -7.49 20.55 -29.65
CA ALA A 156 -6.14 20.34 -29.14
C ALA A 156 -5.74 18.87 -29.27
N VAL A 157 -4.45 18.63 -29.49
CA VAL A 157 -3.86 17.30 -29.62
C VAL A 157 -2.51 17.21 -28.88
N ARG A 158 -2.10 16.00 -28.53
CA ARG A 158 -0.73 15.65 -28.16
C ARG A 158 -0.10 14.90 -29.31
N VAL A 159 1.12 15.25 -29.68
CA VAL A 159 1.75 14.79 -30.92
C VAL A 159 3.13 14.25 -30.61
N TRP A 160 3.50 13.17 -31.27
CA TRP A 160 4.87 12.66 -31.29
C TRP A 160 5.30 12.36 -32.72
N GLY A 161 6.56 12.63 -33.05
CA GLY A 161 7.12 12.40 -34.36
C GLY A 161 8.34 11.48 -34.33
N SER A 162 8.47 10.64 -35.36
CA SER A 162 9.62 9.77 -35.60
C SER A 162 10.28 10.10 -36.94
N ILE A 163 11.55 9.73 -37.11
CA ILE A 163 12.31 9.98 -38.34
C ILE A 163 11.83 9.05 -39.45
N TYR A 164 11.73 9.60 -40.65
CA TYR A 164 11.54 8.81 -41.86
C TYR A 164 12.77 8.01 -42.26
N ASN A 165 12.58 6.69 -42.34
CA ASN A 165 13.41 5.75 -43.10
C ASN A 165 12.54 4.55 -43.49
N SER A 166 13.00 3.71 -44.41
CA SER A 166 12.21 2.58 -44.93
C SER A 166 11.72 1.63 -43.84
N GLN A 167 12.50 1.41 -42.79
CA GLN A 167 12.15 0.53 -41.67
C GLN A 167 11.08 1.16 -40.76
N ASN A 168 11.28 2.42 -40.35
CA ASN A 168 10.33 3.16 -39.52
C ASN A 168 9.00 3.37 -40.25
N TYR A 169 9.03 3.75 -41.53
CA TYR A 169 7.83 3.94 -42.33
C TYR A 169 7.02 2.64 -42.44
N SER A 170 7.70 1.49 -42.62
CA SER A 170 7.00 0.21 -42.69
C SER A 170 6.34 -0.21 -41.38
N LYS A 171 6.88 0.19 -40.22
CA LYS A 171 6.23 -0.05 -38.92
C LYS A 171 5.12 0.97 -38.65
N TRP A 172 5.37 2.24 -38.96
CA TRP A 172 4.46 3.35 -38.73
C TRP A 172 3.16 3.24 -39.54
N LYS A 173 3.24 2.79 -40.80
CA LYS A 173 2.05 2.57 -41.66
C LYS A 173 1.11 1.48 -41.13
N GLU A 174 1.57 0.63 -40.21
CA GLU A 174 0.76 -0.44 -39.62
C GLU A 174 0.03 -0.02 -38.34
N LEU A 175 0.32 1.18 -37.82
CA LEU A 175 -0.31 1.73 -36.64
C LEU A 175 -1.77 2.07 -36.91
N LYS A 176 -2.63 1.83 -35.93
CA LYS A 176 -4.07 2.02 -36.04
C LYS A 176 -4.62 2.72 -34.81
N LYS A 177 -5.69 3.49 -35.01
CA LYS A 177 -6.44 4.10 -33.92
C LYS A 177 -6.78 3.06 -32.86
N GLY A 178 -6.46 3.35 -31.60
CA GLY A 178 -6.60 2.44 -30.46
C GLY A 178 -5.32 1.74 -30.02
N ASP A 179 -4.23 1.80 -30.79
CA ASP A 179 -2.92 1.27 -30.35
C ASP A 179 -2.39 2.04 -29.13
N ILE A 180 -1.68 1.34 -28.24
CA ILE A 180 -1.14 1.88 -26.99
C ILE A 180 0.31 2.32 -27.20
N LEU A 181 0.62 3.57 -26.87
CA LEU A 181 1.94 4.18 -27.00
C LEU A 181 2.56 4.35 -25.61
N LEU A 182 3.78 3.89 -25.41
CA LEU A 182 4.53 4.00 -24.15
C LEU A 182 5.83 4.78 -24.39
N PHE A 183 6.09 5.81 -23.59
CA PHE A 183 7.24 6.71 -23.77
C PHE A 183 8.32 6.46 -22.72
N TYR A 184 9.48 5.97 -23.16
CA TYR A 184 10.61 5.60 -22.31
C TYR A 184 11.63 6.73 -22.15
N HIS A 185 12.04 7.03 -20.93
CA HIS A 185 13.12 7.96 -20.59
C HIS A 185 13.82 7.53 -19.29
N ASN A 186 15.16 7.55 -19.25
CA ASN A 186 15.97 7.29 -18.04
C ASN A 186 15.54 6.07 -17.19
N LYS A 187 15.41 4.88 -17.81
CA LYS A 187 14.99 3.63 -17.15
C LYS A 187 13.53 3.57 -16.69
N GLU A 188 12.71 4.55 -17.07
CA GLU A 188 11.29 4.57 -16.73
C GLU A 188 10.44 4.82 -17.99
N TYR A 189 9.20 4.36 -17.96
CA TYR A 189 8.15 4.82 -18.85
C TYR A 189 7.41 5.97 -18.17
N ILE A 190 7.59 7.17 -18.71
CA ILE A 190 7.21 8.44 -18.08
C ILE A 190 5.82 8.94 -18.55
N ALA A 191 5.28 8.35 -19.61
CA ALA A 191 3.93 8.59 -20.08
C ALA A 191 3.45 7.45 -20.97
N SER A 192 2.13 7.36 -21.12
CA SER A 192 1.46 6.50 -22.08
C SER A 192 0.32 7.24 -22.77
N GLY A 193 -0.18 6.68 -23.86
CA GLY A 193 -1.38 7.21 -24.48
C GLY A 193 -1.99 6.30 -25.53
N ILE A 194 -3.22 6.62 -25.92
CA ILE A 194 -4.00 5.85 -26.90
C ILE A 194 -4.02 6.59 -28.22
N LEU A 195 -3.51 5.92 -29.27
CA LEU A 195 -3.36 6.48 -30.61
C LEU A 195 -4.72 6.88 -31.19
N GLU A 196 -4.85 8.13 -31.61
CA GLU A 196 -6.04 8.64 -32.28
C GLU A 196 -5.87 8.65 -33.81
N GLY A 197 -4.65 8.91 -34.28
CA GLY A 197 -4.32 8.79 -35.71
C GLY A 197 -2.86 9.09 -36.03
N THR A 198 -2.54 9.03 -37.31
CA THR A 198 -1.18 9.17 -37.82
C THR A 198 -1.15 10.11 -39.03
N GLU A 199 -0.11 10.93 -39.15
CA GLU A 199 0.11 11.79 -40.32
C GLU A 199 1.59 11.79 -40.73
N HIS A 200 1.89 11.66 -42.04
CA HIS A 200 3.24 11.85 -42.55
C HIS A 200 3.33 13.26 -43.13
N ASN A 201 4.02 14.16 -42.43
CA ASN A 201 4.06 15.58 -42.80
C ASN A 201 5.39 16.24 -42.41
N GLN A 202 6.26 16.45 -43.41
CA GLN A 202 7.59 17.03 -43.21
C GLN A 202 7.54 18.52 -42.84
N GLU A 203 6.67 19.30 -43.50
CA GLU A 203 6.54 20.74 -43.27
C GLU A 203 6.02 21.02 -41.86
N LEU A 204 5.05 20.24 -41.40
CA LEU A 204 4.50 20.35 -40.05
C LEU A 204 5.51 19.91 -38.98
N ALA A 205 6.30 18.87 -39.25
CA ALA A 205 7.36 18.45 -38.34
C ALA A 205 8.47 19.50 -38.21
N ASP A 206 8.85 20.17 -39.30
CA ASP A 206 9.78 21.30 -39.28
C ASP A 206 9.20 22.49 -38.48
N TYR A 207 7.89 22.75 -38.57
CA TYR A 207 7.23 23.80 -37.79
C TYR A 207 7.19 23.49 -36.30
N LEU A 208 6.87 22.24 -35.92
CA LEU A 208 6.70 21.85 -34.52
C LEU A 208 8.03 21.68 -33.77
N TRP A 209 9.04 21.07 -34.41
CA TRP A 209 10.26 20.64 -33.72
C TRP A 209 11.57 21.05 -34.44
N GLY A 210 11.47 21.63 -35.64
CA GLY A 210 12.62 21.89 -36.49
C GLY A 210 13.39 20.63 -36.91
N LYS A 211 14.67 20.80 -37.27
CA LYS A 211 15.52 19.71 -37.77
C LYS A 211 16.18 18.93 -36.65
N LYS A 212 16.27 17.61 -36.80
CA LYS A 212 16.87 16.71 -35.81
C LYS A 212 18.36 16.98 -35.59
N ASP A 213 19.11 17.38 -36.61
CA ASP A 213 20.44 18.00 -36.47
C ASP A 213 20.72 18.91 -37.69
N GLU A 214 21.66 19.84 -37.55
CA GLU A 214 21.96 20.83 -38.61
C GLU A 214 22.65 20.20 -39.85
N GLU A 215 23.23 19.01 -39.72
CA GLU A 215 24.01 18.34 -40.78
C GLU A 215 23.20 17.34 -41.63
N SER A 216 22.19 16.67 -41.07
CA SER A 216 21.53 15.49 -41.63
C SER A 216 20.24 15.77 -42.37
N LYS A 217 19.68 17.00 -42.26
CA LYS A 217 18.40 17.42 -42.85
C LYS A 217 17.18 16.55 -42.50
N LYS A 218 17.27 15.66 -41.50
CA LYS A 218 16.18 14.76 -41.09
C LYS A 218 15.22 15.45 -40.12
N THR A 219 13.92 15.20 -40.29
CA THR A 219 12.83 15.74 -39.48
C THR A 219 12.04 14.60 -38.82
N PHE A 220 11.23 14.92 -37.81
CA PHE A 220 10.33 13.97 -37.12
C PHE A 220 9.00 13.83 -37.86
N GLU A 221 9.05 13.57 -39.17
CA GLU A 221 7.91 13.66 -40.09
C GLU A 221 6.90 12.51 -40.01
N LEU A 222 7.22 11.39 -39.36
CA LEU A 222 6.28 10.29 -39.12
C LEU A 222 5.53 10.55 -37.82
N MET A 223 4.38 11.21 -37.91
CA MET A 223 3.66 11.73 -36.76
C MET A 223 2.58 10.76 -36.29
N VAL A 224 2.43 10.68 -34.98
CA VAL A 224 1.31 10.05 -34.28
C VAL A 224 0.66 11.11 -33.39
N TYR A 225 -0.66 11.08 -33.26
CA TYR A 225 -1.37 12.02 -32.40
C TYR A 225 -2.42 11.35 -31.54
N MET A 226 -2.67 11.97 -30.40
CA MET A 226 -3.58 11.54 -29.37
C MET A 226 -4.40 12.76 -28.93
N LEU A 227 -5.60 12.53 -28.41
CA LEU A 227 -6.32 13.59 -27.70
C LEU A 227 -5.64 13.82 -26.35
N PRO A 228 -5.63 15.05 -25.80
CA PRO A 228 -5.07 15.32 -24.46
C PRO A 228 -5.64 14.39 -23.40
N SER A 229 -6.92 14.08 -23.56
CA SER A 229 -7.70 13.22 -22.68
C SER A 229 -7.31 11.73 -22.73
N LEU A 230 -6.44 11.34 -23.67
CA LEU A 230 -5.95 9.98 -23.92
C LEU A 230 -4.44 9.86 -23.71
N VAL A 231 -3.82 10.82 -23.02
CA VAL A 231 -2.42 10.78 -22.59
C VAL A 231 -2.40 10.75 -21.07
N PHE A 232 -1.57 9.86 -20.52
CA PHE A 232 -1.47 9.58 -19.10
C PHE A 232 -0.02 9.80 -18.65
N ASN A 233 0.17 10.38 -17.48
CA ASN A 233 1.48 10.46 -16.85
C ASN A 233 1.71 9.14 -16.12
N ASP A 234 2.85 8.51 -16.36
CA ASP A 234 3.20 7.23 -15.77
C ASP A 234 4.57 7.34 -15.10
N ASP A 235 4.79 6.47 -14.11
CA ASP A 235 6.10 6.30 -13.45
C ASP A 235 6.36 4.80 -13.30
N VAL A 236 6.63 4.16 -14.44
CA VAL A 236 6.74 2.70 -14.52
C VAL A 236 8.17 2.30 -14.84
N ASP A 237 8.81 1.62 -13.88
CA ASP A 237 10.10 0.97 -14.07
C ASP A 237 10.07 0.04 -15.29
N TYR A 238 11.01 0.25 -16.21
CA TYR A 238 11.12 -0.53 -17.44
C TYR A 238 11.28 -2.05 -17.21
N GLN A 239 11.90 -2.47 -16.10
CA GLN A 239 12.10 -3.88 -15.77
C GLN A 239 10.76 -4.59 -15.52
N LYS A 240 9.79 -3.89 -14.93
CA LYS A 240 8.44 -4.43 -14.71
C LYS A 240 7.74 -4.72 -16.04
N LEU A 241 7.86 -3.80 -17.01
CA LEU A 241 7.32 -4.02 -18.35
C LEU A 241 8.08 -5.13 -19.09
N ASN A 242 9.41 -5.17 -19.01
CA ASN A 242 10.22 -6.22 -19.63
C ASN A 242 9.81 -7.62 -19.15
N LYS A 243 9.61 -7.77 -17.84
CA LYS A 243 9.11 -9.01 -17.23
C LYS A 243 7.73 -9.42 -17.77
N LEU A 244 6.80 -8.46 -17.90
CA LEU A 244 5.46 -8.72 -18.46
C LEU A 244 5.52 -9.14 -19.94
N LEU A 245 6.40 -8.49 -20.71
CA LEU A 245 6.57 -8.75 -22.14
C LEU A 245 7.45 -9.97 -22.44
N GLY A 246 8.15 -10.51 -21.44
CA GLY A 246 9.12 -11.60 -21.62
C GLY A 246 10.37 -11.15 -22.40
N TYR A 247 10.77 -9.89 -22.23
CA TYR A 247 12.03 -9.36 -22.74
C TYR A 247 13.16 -9.62 -21.76
N GLU A 248 14.41 -9.57 -22.24
CA GLU A 248 15.59 -9.59 -21.36
C GLU A 248 15.50 -8.45 -20.33
N GLU A 249 15.91 -8.70 -19.08
CA GLU A 249 15.74 -7.72 -17.99
C GLU A 249 16.41 -6.38 -18.30
N GLU A 250 17.56 -6.40 -18.97
CA GLU A 250 18.32 -5.22 -19.37
C GLU A 250 17.85 -4.59 -20.70
N PHE A 251 16.79 -5.12 -21.34
CA PHE A 251 16.30 -4.57 -22.60
C PHE A 251 15.85 -3.12 -22.42
N MET A 252 16.48 -2.19 -23.14
CA MET A 252 16.10 -0.78 -23.16
C MET A 252 15.73 -0.36 -24.58
N PRO A 253 14.62 0.36 -24.78
CA PRO A 253 14.36 1.09 -26.01
C PRO A 253 15.39 2.24 -26.17
N THR A 254 16.60 1.91 -26.64
CA THR A 254 17.71 2.87 -26.78
C THR A 254 17.64 3.66 -28.09
N ARG A 255 18.45 4.73 -28.21
CA ARG A 255 18.57 5.63 -29.38
C ARG A 255 18.73 4.94 -30.75
N ILE A 256 19.10 3.66 -30.79
CA ILE A 256 19.27 2.88 -32.03
C ILE A 256 17.91 2.54 -32.65
N LEU A 257 16.85 2.46 -31.84
CA LEU A 257 15.48 2.15 -32.26
C LEU A 257 14.58 3.36 -31.93
N ASP A 258 14.22 4.14 -32.94
CA ASP A 258 13.34 5.32 -32.80
C ASP A 258 12.03 4.95 -32.09
N PHE A 259 11.45 3.81 -32.50
CA PHE A 259 10.39 3.09 -31.79
C PHE A 259 10.38 1.60 -32.16
N THR A 260 9.76 0.79 -31.31
CA THR A 260 9.54 -0.64 -31.58
C THR A 260 8.12 -1.07 -31.26
N THR A 261 7.64 -2.10 -31.96
CA THR A 261 6.31 -2.67 -31.73
C THR A 261 6.49 -3.98 -30.98
N VAL A 262 5.71 -4.17 -29.92
CA VAL A 262 5.71 -5.41 -29.15
C VAL A 262 5.21 -6.57 -30.02
N ASN A 263 5.75 -7.77 -29.81
CA ASN A 263 5.41 -8.96 -30.58
C ASN A 263 3.90 -9.25 -30.47
N LYS A 264 3.24 -9.41 -31.63
CA LYS A 264 1.79 -9.63 -31.72
C LYS A 264 1.31 -10.88 -30.96
N ASN A 265 2.11 -11.94 -30.93
CA ASN A 265 1.77 -13.15 -30.17
C ASN A 265 1.75 -12.85 -28.68
N LYS A 266 2.71 -12.05 -28.21
CA LYS A 266 2.79 -11.65 -26.80
C LYS A 266 1.63 -10.76 -26.39
N THR A 267 1.27 -9.78 -27.22
CA THR A 267 0.09 -8.94 -26.95
C THR A 267 -1.21 -9.77 -26.92
N ASN A 268 -1.33 -10.79 -27.76
CA ASN A 268 -2.49 -11.68 -27.74
C ASN A 268 -2.53 -12.54 -26.47
N GLU A 269 -1.39 -13.12 -26.04
CA GLU A 269 -1.29 -13.84 -24.77
C GLU A 269 -1.73 -12.98 -23.58
N LEU A 270 -1.29 -11.72 -23.55
CA LEU A 270 -1.65 -10.79 -22.48
C LEU A 270 -3.15 -10.46 -22.47
N ILE A 271 -3.76 -10.33 -23.65
CA ILE A 271 -5.23 -10.13 -23.77
C ILE A 271 -5.97 -11.38 -23.28
N GLU A 272 -5.52 -12.58 -23.65
CA GLU A 272 -6.13 -13.83 -23.17
C GLU A 272 -6.01 -13.98 -21.63
N GLN A 273 -4.89 -13.55 -21.05
CA GLN A 273 -4.64 -13.64 -19.61
C GLN A 273 -5.36 -12.58 -18.78
N HIS A 274 -5.45 -11.34 -19.28
CA HIS A 274 -5.91 -10.17 -18.52
C HIS A 274 -7.21 -9.53 -19.05
N GLY A 275 -7.77 -10.06 -20.14
CA GLY A 275 -8.98 -9.57 -20.79
C GLY A 275 -8.77 -8.36 -21.71
N SER A 276 -7.75 -7.53 -21.47
CA SER A 276 -7.33 -6.44 -22.35
C SER A 276 -5.85 -6.09 -22.13
N LEU A 277 -5.24 -5.34 -23.05
CA LEU A 277 -3.86 -4.89 -22.88
C LEU A 277 -3.72 -3.82 -21.81
N GLU A 278 -4.71 -2.94 -21.68
CA GLU A 278 -4.75 -1.92 -20.63
C GLU A 278 -4.74 -2.59 -19.25
N ASN A 279 -5.54 -3.65 -19.05
CA ASN A 279 -5.52 -4.41 -17.80
C ASN A 279 -4.20 -5.12 -17.55
N ALA A 280 -3.57 -5.66 -18.59
CA ALA A 280 -2.25 -6.29 -18.48
C ALA A 280 -1.19 -5.26 -18.05
N LEU A 281 -1.15 -4.10 -18.72
CA LEU A 281 -0.21 -3.03 -18.42
C LEU A 281 -0.48 -2.36 -17.06
N ASN A 282 -1.74 -2.30 -16.62
CA ASN A 282 -2.09 -1.85 -15.26
C ASN A 282 -1.44 -2.72 -14.18
N THR A 283 -1.16 -4.01 -14.45
CA THR A 283 -0.50 -4.89 -13.47
C THR A 283 0.96 -4.50 -13.19
N VAL A 284 1.59 -3.75 -14.10
CA VAL A 284 2.97 -3.27 -13.94
C VAL A 284 3.08 -1.79 -13.62
N GLY A 285 1.95 -1.09 -13.46
CA GLY A 285 1.88 0.28 -12.92
C GLY A 285 1.41 1.35 -13.90
N PHE A 286 1.08 1.01 -15.14
CA PHE A 286 0.43 1.98 -16.05
C PHE A 286 -0.99 2.29 -15.59
N SER A 287 -1.50 3.49 -15.86
CA SER A 287 -2.83 3.91 -15.40
C SER A 287 -3.74 4.34 -16.54
N PHE A 288 -4.49 3.40 -17.12
CA PHE A 288 -5.40 3.64 -18.25
C PHE A 288 -6.86 3.90 -17.84
N SER A 289 -7.09 4.61 -16.72
CA SER A 289 -8.44 4.72 -16.13
C SER A 289 -9.10 6.09 -16.35
N GLU A 290 -10.41 6.09 -16.63
CA GLU A 290 -11.27 7.29 -16.56
C GLU A 290 -11.40 7.84 -15.12
N THR A 291 -10.95 7.10 -14.10
CA THR A 291 -11.14 7.40 -12.68
C THR A 291 -10.27 8.53 -12.11
N GLU A 292 -9.25 9.00 -12.82
CA GLU A 292 -8.48 10.19 -12.39
C GLU A 292 -8.94 11.50 -13.04
N LYS A 293 -9.84 11.44 -14.04
CA LYS A 293 -10.44 12.64 -14.65
C LYS A 293 -11.50 13.32 -13.78
N ASN A 294 -12.01 12.66 -12.74
CA ASN A 294 -12.99 13.29 -11.85
C ASN A 294 -12.41 14.49 -11.08
N ASN A 295 -11.09 14.57 -10.86
CA ASN A 295 -10.51 15.66 -10.05
C ASN A 295 -10.42 17.02 -10.78
N VAL A 296 -10.31 17.07 -12.11
CA VAL A 296 -10.19 18.35 -12.83
C VAL A 296 -11.55 19.03 -12.99
N ASP A 297 -12.60 18.26 -13.30
CA ASP A 297 -13.97 18.76 -13.36
C ASP A 297 -14.51 19.14 -11.96
N ASP A 298 -14.11 18.39 -10.91
CA ASP A 298 -14.45 18.73 -9.52
C ASP A 298 -13.71 19.99 -9.03
N LEU A 299 -12.43 20.19 -9.36
CA LEU A 299 -11.69 21.39 -9.00
C LEU A 299 -12.25 22.64 -9.68
N GLU A 300 -12.59 22.54 -10.97
CA GLU A 300 -13.17 23.66 -11.72
C GLU A 300 -14.54 24.07 -11.17
N ASN A 301 -15.31 23.09 -10.68
CA ASN A 301 -16.56 23.35 -9.98
C ASN A 301 -16.31 24.02 -8.62
N LEU A 302 -15.32 23.57 -7.85
CA LEU A 302 -14.94 24.20 -6.58
C LEU A 302 -14.43 25.63 -6.78
N ILE A 303 -13.67 25.89 -7.85
CA ILE A 303 -13.23 27.25 -8.23
C ILE A 303 -14.44 28.13 -8.45
N LYS A 304 -15.44 27.69 -9.23
CA LYS A 304 -16.68 28.44 -9.49
C LYS A 304 -17.51 28.68 -8.22
N GLN A 305 -17.56 27.71 -7.30
CA GLN A 305 -18.29 27.84 -6.04
C GLN A 305 -17.63 28.82 -5.08
N PHE A 306 -16.31 28.71 -4.91
CA PHE A 306 -15.53 29.64 -4.10
C PHE A 306 -15.51 31.05 -4.71
N ASP A 307 -15.56 31.17 -6.05
CA ASP A 307 -15.71 32.45 -6.75
C ASP A 307 -17.01 33.16 -6.42
N LYS A 308 -18.12 32.41 -6.41
CA LYS A 308 -19.44 32.94 -6.06
C LYS A 308 -19.57 33.24 -4.57
N ASN A 309 -18.94 32.46 -3.71
CA ASN A 309 -19.00 32.61 -2.27
C ASN A 309 -17.62 32.43 -1.64
N ARG A 310 -16.96 33.54 -1.29
CA ARG A 310 -15.65 33.52 -0.62
C ARG A 310 -15.67 32.80 0.73
N ASN A 311 -16.82 32.75 1.39
CA ASN A 311 -17.05 32.08 2.66
C ASN A 311 -17.37 30.58 2.50
N PHE A 312 -17.26 30.05 1.27
CA PHE A 312 -17.66 28.68 0.95
C PHE A 312 -17.00 27.62 1.84
N PHE A 313 -15.67 27.67 2.04
CA PHE A 313 -14.98 26.71 2.92
C PHE A 313 -15.10 27.04 4.41
N ARG A 314 -15.28 28.32 4.75
CA ARG A 314 -15.30 28.80 6.13
C ARG A 314 -16.25 29.99 6.29
N PRO A 315 -17.47 29.79 6.83
CA PRO A 315 -18.44 30.88 7.06
C PRO A 315 -17.91 32.02 7.93
N GLU A 316 -17.02 31.71 8.86
CA GLU A 316 -16.40 32.66 9.80
C GLU A 316 -15.03 33.22 9.33
N ARG A 317 -14.71 33.15 8.04
CA ARG A 317 -13.46 33.73 7.54
C ARG A 317 -13.47 35.25 7.70
N GLU A 318 -12.29 35.81 7.95
CA GLU A 318 -12.08 37.26 7.88
C GLU A 318 -12.39 37.74 6.45
N SER A 319 -13.21 38.78 6.36
CA SER A 319 -13.38 39.52 5.12
C SER A 319 -12.05 40.17 4.71
N GLU A 320 -11.91 40.48 3.43
CA GLU A 320 -10.72 41.15 2.92
C GLU A 320 -10.45 42.48 3.63
N ASN A 321 -11.53 43.21 3.99
CA ASN A 321 -11.44 44.46 4.75
C ASN A 321 -10.94 44.26 6.19
N GLU A 322 -11.40 43.21 6.88
CA GLU A 322 -10.93 42.89 8.25
C GLU A 322 -9.47 42.46 8.23
N ARG A 323 -9.11 41.61 7.26
CA ARG A 323 -7.73 41.13 7.04
C ARG A 323 -6.79 42.29 6.76
N GLU A 324 -7.21 43.22 5.90
CA GLU A 324 -6.46 44.43 5.60
C GLU A 324 -6.39 45.37 6.80
N SER A 325 -7.46 45.54 7.58
CA SER A 325 -7.46 46.37 8.79
C SER A 325 -6.45 45.88 9.82
N ILE A 326 -6.43 44.57 10.09
CA ILE A 326 -5.48 43.93 11.01
C ILE A 326 -4.04 44.08 10.51
N ARG A 327 -3.83 43.93 9.19
CA ARG A 327 -2.52 44.15 8.57
C ARG A 327 -2.06 45.59 8.70
N GLN A 328 -2.94 46.56 8.48
CA GLN A 328 -2.62 47.99 8.63
C GLN A 328 -2.29 48.36 10.07
N GLU A 329 -2.99 47.77 11.05
CA GLU A 329 -2.63 47.89 12.47
C GLU A 329 -1.21 47.37 12.73
N PHE A 330 -0.88 46.20 12.20
CA PHE A 330 0.47 45.65 12.30
C PHE A 330 1.53 46.53 11.65
N LEU A 331 1.30 47.01 10.42
CA LEU A 331 2.25 47.86 9.70
C LEU A 331 2.43 49.25 10.34
N LYS A 332 1.38 49.78 10.97
CA LYS A 332 1.47 51.02 11.75
C LYS A 332 2.35 50.82 12.97
N LYS A 333 2.29 49.65 13.60
CA LYS A 333 3.05 49.33 14.80
C LYS A 333 4.49 48.90 14.49
N PHE A 334 4.69 48.20 13.40
CA PHE A 334 5.99 47.73 12.92
C PHE A 334 6.21 48.17 11.48
N PRO A 335 6.52 49.46 11.22
CA PRO A 335 6.86 49.92 9.88
C PRO A 335 8.15 49.27 9.40
N LYS A 336 8.24 48.98 8.09
CA LYS A 336 9.40 48.34 7.46
C LYS A 336 10.73 49.04 7.81
N ASP A 337 10.74 50.37 7.82
CA ASP A 337 11.94 51.20 8.04
C ASP A 337 12.36 51.28 9.53
N GLN A 338 11.55 50.71 10.44
CA GLN A 338 11.82 50.70 11.89
C GLN A 338 12.18 49.32 12.43
N ILE A 339 12.26 48.29 11.58
CA ILE A 339 12.61 46.92 12.00
C ILE A 339 14.05 46.85 12.53
N SER A 340 14.99 47.57 11.93
CA SER A 340 16.40 47.59 12.36
C SER A 340 16.59 48.17 13.77
N THR A 341 15.72 49.10 14.19
CA THR A 341 15.74 49.78 15.49
C THR A 341 14.82 49.14 16.53
N LEU A 342 14.14 48.04 16.19
CA LEU A 342 13.23 47.34 17.09
C LEU A 342 13.95 46.88 18.36
N LYS A 343 13.31 47.10 19.52
CA LYS A 343 13.78 46.64 20.82
C LYS A 343 13.33 45.19 21.06
N ILE A 344 14.07 44.47 21.91
CA ILE A 344 13.81 43.04 22.12
C ILE A 344 12.45 42.81 22.79
N GLU A 345 12.04 43.69 23.69
CA GLU A 345 10.73 43.68 24.36
C GLU A 345 9.56 43.82 23.38
N ASP A 346 9.76 44.52 22.25
CA ASP A 346 8.76 44.71 21.19
C ASP A 346 8.82 43.60 20.13
N TYR A 347 9.81 42.70 20.19
CA TYR A 347 10.01 41.62 19.22
C TYR A 347 9.49 40.27 19.71
N VAL A 348 9.89 39.82 20.91
CA VAL A 348 9.84 38.40 21.32
C VAL A 348 8.43 37.83 21.51
N TYR A 349 8.29 36.52 21.31
CA TYR A 349 7.10 35.74 21.66
C TYR A 349 7.16 35.27 23.13
N GLY A 350 6.04 35.27 23.85
CA GLY A 350 5.90 34.61 25.16
C GLY A 350 6.10 35.48 26.40
N SER A 351 6.31 36.79 26.28
CA SER A 351 6.35 37.69 27.45
C SER A 351 4.95 38.03 27.95
N LYS A 352 4.83 38.71 29.11
CA LYS A 352 3.56 39.32 29.59
C LYS A 352 2.93 40.32 28.60
N HIS A 353 3.61 40.65 27.50
CA HIS A 353 3.17 41.60 26.48
C HIS A 353 2.58 40.85 25.29
N ASN A 354 1.24 40.88 25.16
CA ASN A 354 0.51 40.32 24.02
C ASN A 354 0.61 41.19 22.74
N ASP A 355 1.60 42.07 22.64
CA ASP A 355 1.60 43.13 21.63
C ASP A 355 2.99 43.34 20.98
N THR A 356 3.70 42.24 20.73
CA THR A 356 5.04 42.20 20.12
C THR A 356 5.01 41.70 18.68
N PHE A 357 6.06 41.97 17.90
CA PHE A 357 6.17 41.59 16.49
C PHE A 357 5.89 40.09 16.28
N CYS A 358 6.56 39.20 17.04
CA CYS A 358 6.37 37.76 16.92
C CYS A 358 4.95 37.33 17.33
N HIS A 359 4.34 38.00 18.32
CA HIS A 359 2.96 37.71 18.72
C HIS A 359 1.96 38.06 17.62
N TYR A 360 2.16 39.17 16.90
CA TYR A 360 1.35 39.50 15.74
C TYR A 360 1.49 38.48 14.62
N VAL A 361 2.74 38.22 14.20
CA VAL A 361 3.04 37.29 13.10
C VAL A 361 2.53 35.88 13.42
N ASN A 362 2.56 35.45 14.67
CA ASN A 362 2.11 34.11 15.04
C ASN A 362 0.59 34.00 15.25
N SER A 363 -0.03 34.98 15.92
CA SER A 363 -1.35 34.79 16.54
C SER A 363 -2.37 35.90 16.24
N LYS A 364 -1.96 37.13 15.94
CA LYS A 364 -2.91 38.24 15.67
C LYS A 364 -3.21 38.49 14.20
N ILE A 365 -2.47 37.87 13.28
CA ILE A 365 -2.68 38.02 11.83
C ILE A 365 -2.95 36.63 11.22
N PRO A 366 -4.13 36.03 11.47
CA PRO A 366 -4.44 34.68 11.01
C PRO A 366 -4.74 34.60 9.51
N GLY A 367 -5.29 35.66 8.89
CA GLY A 367 -5.60 35.73 7.45
C GLY A 367 -4.40 35.64 6.49
N TYR A 368 -3.18 35.63 7.03
CA TYR A 368 -1.92 35.45 6.29
C TYR A 368 -1.24 34.11 6.58
N GLY A 369 -2.01 33.06 6.88
CA GLY A 369 -1.51 31.69 7.02
C GLY A 369 -0.98 31.35 8.42
N SER A 370 -1.09 30.09 8.84
CA SER A 370 -0.57 29.64 10.14
C SER A 370 0.85 29.08 10.00
N ILE A 371 1.68 29.29 11.03
CA ILE A 371 3.08 28.84 11.08
C ILE A 371 3.37 27.96 12.32
N GLY A 372 2.35 27.33 12.92
CA GLY A 372 2.48 26.41 14.07
C GLY A 372 2.74 27.09 15.43
N ARG A 373 2.90 26.32 16.52
CA ARG A 373 2.92 26.84 17.91
C ARG A 373 4.29 27.02 18.57
N PHE A 374 5.37 26.46 18.03
CA PHE A 374 6.71 26.51 18.64
C PHE A 374 7.33 27.92 18.63
N HIS A 375 7.95 28.34 19.75
CA HIS A 375 8.49 29.71 19.90
C HIS A 375 9.92 29.86 19.36
N GLU A 376 10.71 28.78 19.36
CA GLU A 376 12.12 28.75 18.92
C GLU A 376 12.33 29.12 17.43
N LYS A 377 11.27 29.07 16.62
CA LYS A 377 11.28 29.41 15.18
C LYS A 377 11.59 30.88 14.89
N PHE A 378 11.41 31.76 15.89
CA PHE A 378 11.67 33.19 15.81
C PHE A 378 13.12 33.59 16.17
N CYS A 379 14.02 32.61 16.32
CA CYS A 379 15.42 32.76 16.74
C CYS A 379 15.61 33.19 18.21
N VAL A 380 14.87 34.20 18.68
CA VAL A 380 14.91 34.72 20.05
C VAL A 380 13.49 34.77 20.63
N TYR A 381 13.31 34.30 21.87
CA TYR A 381 12.01 34.23 22.55
C TYR A 381 12.14 34.44 24.06
N TRP A 382 11.01 34.68 24.73
CA TRP A 382 10.94 34.79 26.19
C TRP A 382 10.43 33.48 26.80
N SER A 383 11.10 32.98 27.85
CA SER A 383 10.65 31.82 28.63
C SER A 383 10.04 32.26 29.94
N ASP A 384 8.73 32.07 30.10
CA ASP A 384 8.05 32.32 31.39
C ASP A 384 8.49 31.34 32.49
N ARG A 385 8.90 30.12 32.10
CA ARG A 385 9.36 29.08 33.03
C ARG A 385 10.72 29.43 33.64
N GLU A 386 11.62 29.94 32.81
CA GLU A 386 13.02 30.22 33.19
C GLU A 386 13.26 31.70 33.51
N GLY A 387 12.29 32.56 33.19
CA GLY A 387 12.31 33.98 33.56
C GLY A 387 13.35 34.80 32.82
N GLY A 388 13.46 34.64 31.48
CA GLY A 388 14.47 35.35 30.69
C GLY A 388 14.34 35.21 29.17
N TYR A 389 15.24 35.87 28.45
CA TYR A 389 15.39 35.76 26.99
C TYR A 389 16.25 34.55 26.63
N HIS A 390 15.80 33.80 25.64
CA HIS A 390 16.47 32.62 25.11
C HIS A 390 16.67 32.75 23.61
N GLN A 391 17.70 32.06 23.12
CA GLN A 391 18.12 32.03 21.73
C GLN A 391 18.34 30.60 21.25
N GLN A 392 18.42 30.41 19.94
CA GLN A 392 18.84 29.12 19.37
C GLN A 392 20.27 28.76 19.80
N LYS A 393 20.51 27.46 20.06
CA LYS A 393 21.76 26.90 20.61
C LYS A 393 23.06 27.32 19.93
N LYS A 394 23.00 27.75 18.66
CA LYS A 394 24.16 28.19 17.89
C LYS A 394 24.67 29.59 18.23
N TYR A 395 23.91 30.35 19.02
CA TYR A 395 24.29 31.67 19.52
C TYR A 395 24.75 31.60 20.97
N SER A 396 25.86 32.27 21.26
CA SER A 396 26.40 32.43 22.61
C SER A 396 25.48 33.22 23.54
N ASP A 397 24.73 34.17 22.99
CA ASP A 397 23.90 35.13 23.73
C ASP A 397 22.69 35.58 22.88
N TYR A 398 21.66 36.10 23.53
CA TYR A 398 20.43 36.50 22.84
C TYR A 398 20.57 37.82 22.07
N GLN A 399 21.52 38.69 22.43
CA GLN A 399 21.71 39.98 21.79
C GLN A 399 22.32 39.84 20.39
N SER A 400 23.31 38.96 20.24
CA SER A 400 23.89 38.61 18.94
C SER A 400 22.85 37.91 18.05
N ALA A 401 22.09 36.97 18.61
CA ALA A 401 20.98 36.31 17.93
C ALA A 401 19.92 37.31 17.45
N PHE A 402 19.54 38.28 18.29
CA PHE A 402 18.54 39.29 17.96
C PHE A 402 19.04 40.27 16.88
N THR A 403 20.31 40.66 16.93
CA THR A 403 20.92 41.55 15.93
C THR A 403 20.91 40.89 14.55
N SER A 404 21.35 39.63 14.45
CA SER A 404 21.30 38.86 13.21
C SER A 404 19.86 38.69 12.69
N THR A 405 18.91 38.44 13.60
CA THR A 405 17.49 38.31 13.27
C THR A 405 16.93 39.57 12.62
N LYS A 406 17.22 40.76 13.19
CA LYS A 406 16.78 42.05 12.63
C LYS A 406 17.40 42.31 11.25
N ASN A 407 18.69 42.01 11.08
CA ASN A 407 19.36 42.15 9.78
C ASN A 407 18.72 41.24 8.72
N THR A 408 18.41 40.00 9.10
CA THR A 408 17.74 39.04 8.22
C THR A 408 16.36 39.54 7.78
N ILE A 409 15.51 39.98 8.73
CA ILE A 409 14.19 40.54 8.39
C ILE A 409 14.33 41.79 7.52
N THR A 410 15.25 42.69 7.86
CA THR A 410 15.48 43.94 7.09
C THR A 410 15.88 43.62 5.65
N SER A 411 16.83 42.70 5.45
CA SER A 411 17.25 42.24 4.13
C SER A 411 16.10 41.61 3.33
N LEU A 412 15.25 40.79 3.97
CA LEU A 412 14.08 40.20 3.31
C LEU A 412 13.09 41.28 2.87
N LEU A 413 12.86 42.32 3.67
CA LEU A 413 11.93 43.41 3.33
C LEU A 413 12.48 44.29 2.21
N GLU A 414 13.76 44.61 2.22
CA GLU A 414 14.40 45.37 1.13
C GLU A 414 14.31 44.63 -0.20
N ASN A 415 14.63 43.32 -0.20
CA ASN A 415 14.60 42.51 -1.41
C ASN A 415 13.18 42.14 -1.86
N GLY A 416 12.23 41.98 -0.94
CA GLY A 416 10.82 41.86 -1.27
C GLY A 416 10.30 43.11 -1.99
N ASN A 417 10.66 44.31 -1.51
CA ASN A 417 10.32 45.57 -2.16
C ASN A 417 11.01 45.71 -3.54
N GLN A 418 12.24 45.21 -3.68
CA GLN A 418 12.93 45.18 -4.96
C GLN A 418 12.24 44.23 -5.96
N LEU A 419 11.84 43.03 -5.53
CA LEU A 419 11.13 42.05 -6.36
C LEU A 419 9.82 42.63 -6.94
N GLU A 420 9.11 43.47 -6.18
CA GLU A 420 7.90 44.12 -6.70
C GLU A 420 8.18 44.97 -7.95
N ASN A 421 9.39 45.52 -8.07
CA ASN A 421 9.84 46.37 -9.16
C ASN A 421 10.52 45.60 -10.31
N ASP A 422 11.45 44.69 -10.02
CA ASP A 422 12.27 44.02 -11.04
C ASP A 422 11.77 42.63 -11.46
N LYS A 423 10.88 42.01 -10.67
CA LYS A 423 10.35 40.65 -10.89
C LYS A 423 11.42 39.56 -10.97
N ASP A 424 12.59 39.76 -10.38
CA ASP A 424 13.67 38.77 -10.32
C ASP A 424 13.46 37.76 -9.16
N TRP A 425 12.61 36.76 -9.42
CA TRP A 425 12.30 35.71 -8.44
C TRP A 425 13.50 34.85 -8.07
N LYS A 426 14.44 34.64 -9.00
CA LYS A 426 15.63 33.84 -8.74
C LYS A 426 16.57 34.53 -7.75
N LYS A 427 16.78 35.83 -7.93
CA LYS A 427 17.55 36.64 -6.97
C LYS A 427 16.88 36.66 -5.58
N MET A 428 15.56 36.80 -5.53
CA MET A 428 14.83 36.74 -4.25
C MET A 428 14.97 35.38 -3.57
N ASP A 429 14.88 34.28 -4.33
CA ASP A 429 15.07 32.92 -3.84
C ASP A 429 16.48 32.72 -3.29
N ASP A 430 17.51 33.14 -4.03
CA ASP A 430 18.89 33.02 -3.59
C ASP A 430 19.12 33.77 -2.26
N ILE A 431 18.54 34.96 -2.09
CA ILE A 431 18.61 35.74 -0.84
C ILE A 431 17.81 35.06 0.28
N PHE A 432 16.63 34.53 -0.04
CA PHE A 432 15.80 33.82 0.93
C PHE A 432 16.53 32.58 1.45
N GLU A 433 17.17 31.80 0.57
CA GLU A 433 17.90 30.58 0.92
C GLU A 433 19.29 30.87 1.53
N SER A 434 19.95 31.95 1.11
CA SER A 434 21.26 32.36 1.66
C SER A 434 21.16 33.14 2.97
N SER A 435 19.99 33.71 3.29
CA SER A 435 19.77 34.38 4.58
C SER A 435 20.09 33.42 5.73
N GLU A 436 20.70 33.93 6.81
CA GLU A 436 21.17 33.10 7.91
C GLU A 436 20.03 32.17 8.40
N LYS A 437 20.31 30.86 8.56
CA LYS A 437 19.33 29.80 8.89
C LYS A 437 18.78 29.90 10.34
N ASN A 438 18.61 31.10 10.88
CA ASN A 438 18.24 31.35 12.27
C ASN A 438 16.74 31.55 12.41
N ILE A 439 16.11 32.16 11.41
CA ILE A 439 14.66 32.27 11.31
C ILE A 439 14.17 31.13 10.42
N ARG A 440 13.17 30.38 10.90
CA ARG A 440 12.61 29.26 10.12
C ARG A 440 11.98 29.78 8.81
N ALA A 441 12.05 28.99 7.75
CA ALA A 441 11.62 29.40 6.40
C ALA A 441 10.15 29.86 6.35
N ASP A 442 9.26 29.19 7.07
CA ASP A 442 7.84 29.54 7.12
C ASP A 442 7.58 30.91 7.80
N VAL A 443 8.38 31.27 8.81
CA VAL A 443 8.35 32.60 9.43
C VAL A 443 8.79 33.66 8.43
N LYS A 444 9.91 33.42 7.72
CA LYS A 444 10.41 34.33 6.66
C LYS A 444 9.34 34.54 5.57
N SER A 445 8.73 33.44 5.12
CA SER A 445 7.67 33.45 4.12
C SER A 445 6.42 34.21 4.58
N LYS A 446 5.99 34.03 5.83
CA LYS A 446 4.85 34.77 6.39
C LYS A 446 5.13 36.27 6.52
N ILE A 447 6.32 36.66 6.95
CA ILE A 447 6.72 38.08 6.99
C ILE A 447 6.58 38.70 5.61
N LEU A 448 7.12 38.04 4.57
CA LEU A 448 7.00 38.51 3.19
C LEU A 448 5.53 38.62 2.74
N ALA A 449 4.69 37.64 3.06
CA ALA A 449 3.26 37.65 2.73
C ALA A 449 2.49 38.78 3.43
N VAL A 450 2.88 39.18 4.64
CA VAL A 450 2.23 40.27 5.39
C VAL A 450 2.64 41.65 4.85
N TYR A 451 3.93 41.85 4.56
CA TYR A 451 4.43 43.13 4.04
C TYR A 451 4.11 43.33 2.55
N PHE A 452 4.15 42.27 1.75
CA PHE A 452 3.94 42.29 0.30
C PHE A 452 2.80 41.33 -0.11
N PRO A 453 1.55 41.63 0.31
CA PRO A 453 0.42 40.71 0.17
C PRO A 453 0.03 40.43 -1.29
N LYS A 454 0.40 41.33 -2.22
CA LYS A 454 0.14 41.18 -3.66
C LYS A 454 1.20 40.35 -4.38
N THR A 455 2.32 40.07 -3.71
CA THR A 455 3.49 39.43 -4.31
C THR A 455 3.64 38.00 -3.81
N PHE A 456 3.48 37.75 -2.51
CA PHE A 456 3.64 36.40 -1.94
C PHE A 456 2.32 35.75 -1.52
N LEU A 457 2.34 34.43 -1.38
CA LEU A 457 1.20 33.62 -0.95
C LEU A 457 1.20 33.42 0.57
N ASN A 458 0.00 33.16 1.12
CA ASN A 458 -0.22 32.74 2.51
C ASN A 458 -0.03 31.22 2.71
N ILE A 459 0.89 30.60 1.95
CA ILE A 459 1.29 29.18 2.06
C ILE A 459 2.81 29.15 2.30
N HIS A 460 3.24 28.57 3.42
CA HIS A 460 4.58 28.84 3.96
C HIS A 460 5.50 27.62 4.07
N THR A 461 5.07 26.43 3.64
CA THR A 461 5.86 25.19 3.78
C THR A 461 6.11 24.55 2.42
N LEU A 462 7.34 24.11 2.16
CA LEU A 462 7.76 23.44 0.92
C LEU A 462 6.84 22.24 0.57
N GLU A 463 6.64 21.34 1.52
CA GLU A 463 5.83 20.12 1.35
C GLU A 463 4.42 20.39 0.80
N ASN A 464 3.72 21.40 1.35
CA ASN A 464 2.39 21.76 0.86
C ASN A 464 2.45 22.38 -0.55
N MET A 465 3.44 23.22 -0.84
CA MET A 465 3.58 23.80 -2.19
C MET A 465 3.90 22.74 -3.23
N GLU A 466 4.78 21.78 -2.92
CA GLU A 466 5.06 20.62 -3.77
C GLU A 466 3.81 19.77 -4.00
N THR A 467 3.05 19.50 -2.93
CA THR A 467 1.80 18.73 -3.01
C THR A 467 0.81 19.39 -3.94
N ILE A 468 0.66 20.72 -3.85
CA ILE A 468 -0.23 21.48 -4.73
C ILE A 468 0.28 21.44 -6.18
N LEU A 469 1.57 21.64 -6.42
CA LEU A 469 2.12 21.59 -7.78
C LEU A 469 1.97 20.22 -8.42
N LYS A 470 2.17 19.14 -7.65
CA LYS A 470 1.88 17.76 -8.08
C LYS A 470 0.41 17.58 -8.43
N TYR A 471 -0.51 18.13 -7.63
CA TYR A 471 -1.95 18.08 -7.91
C TYR A 471 -2.29 18.76 -9.25
N PHE A 472 -1.62 19.86 -9.59
CA PHE A 472 -1.77 20.54 -10.89
C PHE A 472 -0.95 19.90 -12.02
N ASN A 473 -0.30 18.75 -11.81
CA ASN A 473 0.61 18.12 -12.77
C ASN A 473 1.71 19.07 -13.29
N VAL A 474 2.22 19.96 -12.43
CA VAL A 474 3.33 20.87 -12.75
C VAL A 474 4.66 20.27 -12.29
N PRO A 475 5.59 19.91 -13.19
CA PRO A 475 6.90 19.39 -12.82
C PRO A 475 7.68 20.41 -12.01
N CYS A 476 8.21 20.02 -10.85
CA CYS A 476 8.97 20.91 -9.97
C CYS A 476 10.27 20.28 -9.43
N ASN A 477 10.73 19.15 -9.99
CA ASN A 477 11.90 18.40 -9.50
C ASN A 477 13.17 19.26 -9.39
N ASP A 478 13.37 20.19 -10.32
CA ASP A 478 14.55 21.06 -10.38
C ASP A 478 14.51 22.21 -9.36
N ILE A 479 13.34 22.53 -8.81
CA ILE A 479 13.10 23.66 -7.89
C ILE A 479 12.49 23.22 -6.55
N ARG A 480 12.39 21.90 -6.28
CA ARG A 480 11.76 21.35 -5.06
C ARG A 480 12.35 21.87 -3.75
N LYS A 481 13.60 22.36 -3.79
CA LYS A 481 14.30 22.91 -2.62
C LYS A 481 14.20 24.44 -2.50
N ASN A 482 13.50 25.11 -3.40
CA ASN A 482 13.53 26.57 -3.57
C ASN A 482 12.19 27.20 -3.16
N HIS A 483 12.13 27.82 -1.98
CA HIS A 483 10.86 28.25 -1.37
C HIS A 483 10.16 29.37 -2.13
N ILE A 484 10.92 30.27 -2.76
CA ILE A 484 10.36 31.41 -3.49
C ILE A 484 9.99 31.02 -4.92
N LEU A 485 10.78 30.15 -5.57
CA LEU A 485 10.48 29.65 -6.92
C LEU A 485 9.21 28.77 -6.96
N LEU A 486 8.94 27.98 -5.92
CA LEU A 486 7.70 27.23 -5.83
C LEU A 486 6.47 28.16 -5.71
N GLN A 487 6.58 29.28 -4.98
CA GLN A 487 5.51 30.28 -4.93
C GLN A 487 5.29 30.97 -6.28
N GLU A 488 6.36 31.27 -7.01
CA GLU A 488 6.27 31.81 -8.38
C GLU A 488 5.46 30.87 -9.28
N LYS A 489 5.75 29.56 -9.27
CA LYS A 489 4.97 28.58 -10.05
C LYS A 489 3.51 28.50 -9.67
N LEU A 490 3.19 28.56 -8.38
CA LEU A 490 1.80 28.60 -7.92
C LEU A 490 1.07 29.87 -8.38
N LEU A 491 1.75 31.01 -8.43
CA LEU A 491 1.21 32.27 -8.92
C LEU A 491 1.05 32.27 -10.45
N GLU A 492 1.94 31.63 -11.20
CA GLU A 492 1.78 31.41 -12.65
C GLU A 492 0.46 30.67 -12.94
N ILE A 493 0.15 29.60 -12.19
CA ILE A 493 -1.12 28.86 -12.32
C ILE A 493 -2.32 29.78 -12.09
N LYS A 494 -2.30 30.55 -10.99
CA LYS A 494 -3.35 31.53 -10.67
C LYS A 494 -3.56 32.52 -11.81
N ASN A 495 -2.47 33.14 -12.28
CA ASN A 495 -2.53 34.25 -13.23
C ASN A 495 -2.90 33.80 -14.65
N ASN A 496 -2.61 32.54 -15.00
CA ASN A 496 -3.00 31.95 -16.29
C ASN A 496 -4.46 31.44 -16.28
N HIS A 497 -5.10 31.31 -15.11
CA HIS A 497 -6.48 30.83 -15.01
C HIS A 497 -7.52 31.93 -15.27
N SER A 498 -8.60 31.59 -15.95
CA SER A 498 -9.65 32.55 -16.36
C SER A 498 -10.37 33.24 -15.18
N ILE A 499 -10.65 32.49 -14.11
CA ILE A 499 -11.29 32.97 -12.87
C ILE A 499 -10.26 33.44 -11.82
N MET A 500 -9.35 32.55 -11.39
CA MET A 500 -8.44 32.78 -10.26
C MET A 500 -7.48 33.97 -10.44
N LYS A 501 -7.21 34.41 -11.67
CA LYS A 501 -6.40 35.61 -11.93
C LYS A 501 -6.95 36.86 -11.21
N ASN A 502 -8.27 36.92 -11.00
CA ASN A 502 -8.94 38.03 -10.34
C ASN A 502 -8.98 37.92 -8.81
N TRP A 503 -8.52 36.80 -8.24
CA TRP A 503 -8.52 36.60 -6.78
C TRP A 503 -7.34 37.32 -6.14
N SER A 504 -7.49 37.71 -4.88
CA SER A 504 -6.33 38.09 -4.06
C SER A 504 -5.41 36.89 -3.86
N ASN A 505 -4.13 37.11 -3.61
CA ASN A 505 -3.20 36.01 -3.29
C ASN A 505 -3.63 35.27 -2.02
N GLN A 506 -4.24 36.01 -1.09
CA GLN A 506 -4.76 35.48 0.16
C GLN A 506 -5.97 34.56 -0.05
N ASP A 507 -6.90 34.94 -0.94
CA ASP A 507 -8.02 34.09 -1.35
C ASP A 507 -7.54 32.85 -2.10
N TYR A 508 -6.58 33.02 -3.01
CA TYR A 508 -6.04 31.91 -3.77
C TYR A 508 -5.32 30.92 -2.87
N GLY A 509 -4.45 31.37 -1.96
CA GLY A 509 -3.79 30.46 -1.04
C GLY A 509 -4.74 29.82 -0.03
N GLU A 510 -5.82 30.50 0.37
CA GLU A 510 -6.88 29.91 1.19
C GLU A 510 -7.67 28.83 0.43
N PHE A 511 -7.99 29.09 -0.85
CA PHE A 511 -8.59 28.09 -1.73
C PHE A 511 -7.69 26.86 -1.88
N LEU A 512 -6.41 27.05 -2.23
CA LEU A 512 -5.46 25.95 -2.37
C LEU A 512 -5.33 25.14 -1.07
N TRP A 513 -5.31 25.82 0.07
CA TRP A 513 -5.26 25.16 1.36
C TRP A 513 -6.48 24.26 1.58
N PHE A 514 -7.70 24.76 1.43
CA PHE A 514 -8.89 23.96 1.70
C PHE A 514 -9.23 22.98 0.59
N ALA A 515 -9.13 23.36 -0.68
CA ALA A 515 -9.48 22.48 -1.79
C ALA A 515 -8.52 21.30 -1.96
N ILE A 516 -7.23 21.48 -1.66
CA ILE A 516 -6.17 20.51 -2.00
C ILE A 516 -5.45 19.96 -0.74
N ILE A 517 -5.09 20.81 0.22
CA ILE A 517 -4.27 20.39 1.39
C ILE A 517 -5.13 19.86 2.55
N ASP A 518 -6.20 20.55 2.90
CA ASP A 518 -7.10 20.19 4.01
C ASP A 518 -8.24 19.27 3.54
N GLY A 519 -8.56 19.31 2.25
CA GLY A 519 -9.77 18.72 1.66
C GLY A 519 -10.98 19.63 1.89
N VAL A 520 -11.93 19.65 0.94
CA VAL A 520 -13.16 20.47 1.04
C VAL A 520 -13.83 20.13 2.37
N PRO A 521 -13.87 21.06 3.35
CA PRO A 521 -14.74 20.89 4.50
C PRO A 521 -16.14 20.87 3.91
N ASP A 522 -16.91 19.80 4.11
CA ASP A 522 -18.30 19.72 3.64
C ASP A 522 -19.12 20.83 4.32
N PRO A 523 -19.35 22.00 3.67
CA PRO A 523 -19.77 23.19 4.39
C PRO A 523 -21.29 23.28 4.50
N LEU A 524 -22.05 22.23 4.17
CA LEU A 524 -23.51 22.29 4.13
C LEU A 524 -24.27 21.07 4.68
N GLN A 525 -23.65 20.11 5.38
CA GLN A 525 -24.39 18.94 5.88
C GLN A 525 -24.01 18.36 7.26
N THR A 526 -23.39 19.10 8.19
CA THR A 526 -23.27 18.56 9.56
C THR A 526 -24.54 18.81 10.38
N ASN A 527 -25.60 18.04 10.07
CA ASN A 527 -26.72 17.80 10.97
C ASN A 527 -26.29 16.98 12.21
N TYR A 528 -24.99 16.81 12.48
CA TYR A 528 -24.45 15.87 13.45
C TYR A 528 -23.24 16.45 14.18
N VAL A 529 -23.29 16.49 15.51
CA VAL A 529 -22.24 17.08 16.37
C VAL A 529 -21.88 16.18 17.56
N LEU A 530 -20.66 16.33 18.09
CA LEU A 530 -20.24 15.78 19.37
C LEU A 530 -20.16 16.89 20.43
N PHE A 531 -20.75 16.64 21.60
CA PHE A 531 -20.68 17.49 22.78
C PHE A 531 -19.78 16.89 23.83
N ARG A 532 -18.84 17.68 24.36
CA ARG A 532 -17.92 17.23 25.40
C ARG A 532 -18.57 17.37 26.78
N HIS A 533 -18.73 16.27 27.52
CA HIS A 533 -19.32 16.23 28.86
C HIS A 533 -18.55 15.31 29.82
N ASN A 534 -17.81 15.91 30.77
CA ASN A 534 -16.99 15.18 31.74
C ASN A 534 -17.84 14.63 32.92
N PRO A 535 -17.54 13.43 33.44
CA PRO A 535 -18.29 12.84 34.55
C PRO A 535 -18.17 13.63 35.87
N PRO A 536 -19.19 13.59 36.75
CA PRO A 536 -19.25 14.38 38.00
C PRO A 536 -18.04 14.24 38.94
N GLY A 537 -17.37 13.08 38.94
CA GLY A 537 -16.19 12.80 39.77
C GLY A 537 -14.83 13.19 39.18
N LYS A 538 -14.79 13.67 37.92
CA LYS A 538 -13.54 14.01 37.21
C LYS A 538 -13.46 15.47 36.77
N LYS A 539 -14.33 16.34 37.28
CA LYS A 539 -14.27 17.80 37.06
C LYS A 539 -13.02 18.37 37.76
N SER A 540 -12.10 19.01 37.02
CA SER A 540 -10.94 19.68 37.62
C SER A 540 -11.39 20.86 38.51
N HIS A 541 -10.53 21.36 39.41
CA HIS A 541 -10.89 22.51 40.27
C HIS A 541 -11.29 23.77 39.48
N ALA A 542 -10.84 23.91 38.22
CA ALA A 542 -11.20 25.00 37.31
C ALA A 542 -12.56 24.79 36.59
N ASP A 543 -13.07 23.55 36.55
CA ASP A 543 -14.29 23.18 35.83
C ASP A 543 -15.54 23.14 36.72
N ARG A 544 -15.38 23.24 38.05
CA ARG A 544 -16.49 23.12 39.01
C ARG A 544 -17.50 24.27 38.98
N ASN A 545 -17.15 25.41 38.40
CA ASN A 545 -18.02 26.60 38.32
C ASN A 545 -18.54 26.90 36.90
N LYS A 546 -18.29 26.03 35.92
CA LYS A 546 -18.54 26.35 34.49
C LYS A 546 -19.48 25.42 33.75
N TRP A 547 -19.77 24.22 34.25
CA TRP A 547 -20.54 23.22 33.51
C TRP A 547 -21.35 22.36 34.48
N ASP A 548 -22.58 22.78 34.78
CA ASP A 548 -23.59 21.97 35.49
C ASP A 548 -24.63 21.40 34.50
N ASP A 549 -24.18 21.14 33.27
CA ASP A 549 -24.97 20.53 32.20
C ASP A 549 -25.69 19.27 32.71
N VAL A 550 -27.00 19.19 32.46
CA VAL A 550 -27.78 17.99 32.75
C VAL A 550 -27.60 17.05 31.57
N LEU A 551 -26.90 15.92 31.80
CA LEU A 551 -26.62 14.92 30.77
C LEU A 551 -27.89 14.56 29.98
N GLY A 552 -27.84 14.80 28.67
CA GLY A 552 -28.93 14.47 27.76
C GLY A 552 -30.11 15.44 27.76
N HIS A 553 -29.99 16.57 28.46
CA HIS A 553 -31.04 17.59 28.55
C HIS A 553 -30.54 18.98 28.14
N GLU A 554 -29.52 19.50 28.83
CA GLU A 554 -29.08 20.89 28.69
C GLU A 554 -27.56 20.96 28.53
N TYR A 555 -27.09 21.58 27.45
CA TYR A 555 -25.67 21.72 27.13
C TYR A 555 -25.29 23.18 26.91
N GLU A 556 -24.48 23.74 27.80
CA GLU A 556 -23.94 25.09 27.67
C GLU A 556 -22.72 25.11 26.74
N TYR A 557 -22.54 26.14 25.92
CA TYR A 557 -21.34 26.32 25.10
C TYR A 557 -21.04 27.80 24.76
N PRO A 558 -19.76 28.17 24.52
CA PRO A 558 -19.39 29.57 24.28
C PRO A 558 -19.53 29.96 22.79
N LYS A 559 -19.84 31.23 22.54
CA LYS A 559 -19.96 31.85 21.20
C LYS A 559 -18.70 31.73 20.32
N LYS A 560 -17.52 31.51 20.91
CA LYS A 560 -16.24 31.33 20.20
C LYS A 560 -15.94 29.88 19.80
N SER A 561 -16.85 28.94 20.06
CA SER A 561 -16.68 27.56 19.60
C SER A 561 -16.80 27.51 18.07
N GLY A 562 -15.83 26.93 17.37
CA GLY A 562 -15.73 27.04 15.90
C GLY A 562 -16.84 26.36 15.07
N LEU A 563 -17.88 25.84 15.73
CA LEU A 563 -19.02 25.13 15.12
C LEU A 563 -20.37 25.53 15.75
N VAL A 564 -20.48 26.75 16.28
CA VAL A 564 -21.73 27.28 16.87
C VAL A 564 -22.89 27.22 15.89
N SER A 565 -22.65 27.43 14.59
CA SER A 565 -23.66 27.36 13.53
C SER A 565 -24.21 25.96 13.26
N ALA A 566 -23.54 24.89 13.71
CA ALA A 566 -24.03 23.51 13.56
C ALA A 566 -25.04 23.11 14.65
N VAL A 567 -25.12 23.87 15.74
CA VAL A 567 -26.02 23.63 16.88
C VAL A 567 -27.34 24.36 16.66
N THR A 568 -28.15 23.84 15.72
CA THR A 568 -29.47 24.38 15.37
C THR A 568 -30.58 23.36 15.64
N PRO A 569 -31.85 23.80 15.79
CA PRO A 569 -32.97 22.87 15.97
C PRO A 569 -33.05 21.84 14.84
N GLY A 570 -33.11 20.56 15.18
CA GLY A 570 -33.14 19.44 14.22
C GLY A 570 -31.78 18.77 13.98
N SER A 571 -30.67 19.39 14.38
CA SER A 571 -29.36 18.73 14.39
C SER A 571 -29.32 17.63 15.46
N LYS A 572 -28.59 16.55 15.21
CA LYS A 572 -28.38 15.44 16.13
C LYS A 572 -27.05 15.59 16.86
N ALA A 573 -27.01 15.29 18.14
CA ALA A 573 -25.81 15.39 18.96
C ALA A 573 -25.50 14.07 19.66
N VAL A 574 -24.21 13.76 19.81
CA VAL A 574 -23.70 12.68 20.67
C VAL A 574 -22.86 13.28 21.78
N TRP A 575 -23.08 12.88 23.03
CA TRP A 575 -22.32 13.37 24.17
C TRP A 575 -21.15 12.43 24.46
N MET A 576 -19.95 12.98 24.70
CA MET A 576 -18.72 12.21 24.82
C MET A 576 -17.75 12.78 25.87
N TYR A 577 -16.79 11.97 26.31
CA TYR A 577 -15.61 12.43 27.03
C TYR A 577 -14.36 11.62 26.65
N THR A 578 -13.19 12.12 27.04
CA THR A 578 -11.90 11.49 26.77
C THR A 578 -11.10 11.29 28.05
N GLU A 579 -10.39 10.17 28.15
CA GLU A 579 -9.51 9.83 29.26
C GLU A 579 -8.35 8.94 28.78
N ASN A 580 -7.10 9.28 29.12
CA ASN A 580 -5.89 8.52 28.74
C ASN A 580 -5.82 8.14 27.24
N ASP A 581 -6.10 9.11 26.37
CA ASP A 581 -6.18 8.95 24.90
C ASP A 581 -7.30 8.02 24.40
N GLU A 582 -8.22 7.64 25.28
CA GLU A 582 -9.42 6.87 24.95
C GLU A 582 -10.66 7.77 24.94
N MET A 583 -11.63 7.45 24.07
CA MET A 583 -12.88 8.19 23.94
C MET A 583 -14.07 7.35 24.38
N TYR A 584 -15.07 8.00 24.97
CA TYR A 584 -16.26 7.37 25.51
C TYR A 584 -17.51 8.19 25.17
N PHE A 585 -18.60 7.54 24.77
CA PHE A 585 -19.88 8.13 24.38
C PHE A 585 -20.95 7.84 25.44
N TRP A 586 -21.60 8.89 25.95
CA TRP A 586 -22.71 8.77 26.89
C TRP A 586 -24.00 8.34 26.22
N GLY A 587 -24.37 9.04 25.14
CA GLY A 587 -25.68 8.93 24.52
C GLY A 587 -25.85 9.92 23.37
N HIS A 588 -26.97 9.85 22.67
CA HIS A 588 -27.29 10.74 21.55
C HIS A 588 -28.73 11.24 21.62
N GLY A 589 -29.01 12.38 21.00
CA GLY A 589 -30.36 12.94 20.88
C GLY A 589 -30.45 13.99 19.79
N GLU A 590 -31.59 14.64 19.64
CA GLU A 590 -31.82 15.74 18.71
C GLU A 590 -31.87 17.08 19.45
N ILE A 591 -31.26 18.12 18.89
CA ILE A 591 -31.28 19.48 19.44
C ILE A 591 -32.66 20.07 19.21
N GLN A 592 -33.34 20.44 20.30
CA GLN A 592 -34.67 21.03 20.29
C GLN A 592 -34.60 22.55 20.11
N SER A 593 -33.74 23.23 20.88
CA SER A 593 -33.49 24.67 20.75
C SER A 593 -32.03 25.00 21.08
N SER A 594 -31.58 26.17 20.62
CA SER A 594 -30.33 26.78 21.08
C SER A 594 -30.54 28.27 21.23
N GLU A 595 -30.38 28.78 22.46
CA GLU A 595 -30.69 30.16 22.82
C GLU A 595 -29.50 30.82 23.53
N GLU A 596 -29.27 32.11 23.26
CA GLU A 596 -28.25 32.89 23.97
C GLU A 596 -28.76 33.25 25.36
N ILE A 597 -28.02 32.86 26.41
CA ILE A 597 -28.43 33.07 27.80
C ILE A 597 -27.79 34.32 28.41
N ASP A 598 -26.46 34.38 28.55
CA ASP A 598 -25.74 35.50 29.14
C ASP A 598 -24.24 35.52 28.76
N ASN A 599 -23.65 36.71 28.60
CA ASN A 599 -22.20 36.92 28.36
C ASN A 599 -21.57 36.07 27.23
N GLY A 600 -22.25 35.95 26.08
CA GLY A 600 -21.71 35.24 24.91
C GLY A 600 -21.66 33.72 25.08
N LYS A 601 -22.61 33.17 25.84
CA LYS A 601 -22.85 31.73 25.98
C LYS A 601 -24.23 31.35 25.46
N PHE A 602 -24.31 30.16 24.89
CA PHE A 602 -25.52 29.55 24.36
C PHE A 602 -25.88 28.33 25.18
N LEU A 603 -27.18 28.06 25.31
CA LEU A 603 -27.73 26.88 25.92
C LEU A 603 -28.50 26.08 24.87
N ALA A 604 -28.01 24.87 24.57
CA ALA A 604 -28.73 23.92 23.73
C ALA A 604 -29.59 22.98 24.58
N THR A 605 -30.86 22.81 24.22
CA THR A 605 -31.75 21.81 24.81
C THR A 605 -31.90 20.60 23.90
N MET A 606 -31.99 19.40 24.48
CA MET A 606 -32.08 18.12 23.76
C MET A 606 -33.47 17.48 23.92
N LYS A 607 -33.94 16.81 22.86
CA LYS A 607 -35.08 15.89 22.88
C LYS A 607 -34.64 14.48 22.45
N ASP A 608 -35.44 13.48 22.83
CA ASP A 608 -35.27 12.08 22.43
C ASP A 608 -33.85 11.53 22.70
N PHE A 609 -33.31 11.82 23.89
CA PHE A 609 -31.95 11.42 24.26
C PHE A 609 -31.87 9.97 24.74
N GLU A 610 -31.06 9.15 24.06
CA GLU A 610 -30.84 7.74 24.34
C GLU A 610 -29.41 7.48 24.83
N ILE A 611 -29.27 6.72 25.92
CA ILE A 611 -27.97 6.36 26.52
C ILE A 611 -27.39 5.15 25.77
N LEU A 612 -26.15 5.27 25.28
CA LEU A 612 -25.49 4.24 24.45
C LEU A 612 -24.85 3.09 25.24
N GLY A 613 -24.52 3.27 26.53
CA GLY A 613 -23.89 2.23 27.34
C GLY A 613 -24.83 1.58 28.38
N LYS A 614 -24.44 0.41 28.90
CA LYS A 614 -25.24 -0.36 29.87
C LYS A 614 -25.12 0.24 31.28
N HIS A 615 -26.20 0.16 32.07
CA HIS A 615 -26.26 0.62 33.47
C HIS A 615 -25.86 2.10 33.69
N ASN A 616 -26.29 3.02 32.80
CA ASN A 616 -25.94 4.46 32.85
C ASN A 616 -24.43 4.75 32.84
N LYS A 617 -23.63 3.86 32.23
CA LYS A 617 -22.21 4.10 31.99
C LYS A 617 -21.97 4.46 30.53
N PRO A 618 -20.98 5.31 30.25
CA PRO A 618 -20.62 5.68 28.88
C PRO A 618 -19.91 4.52 28.18
N LYS A 619 -20.09 4.44 26.87
CA LYS A 619 -19.58 3.39 25.99
C LYS A 619 -18.23 3.79 25.39
N LYS A 620 -17.22 2.94 25.51
CA LYS A 620 -15.88 3.21 24.93
C LYS A 620 -15.90 3.10 23.40
N ALA A 621 -15.32 4.08 22.72
CA ALA A 621 -15.13 4.11 21.27
C ALA A 621 -14.11 3.05 20.81
N SER A 622 -14.36 2.39 19.68
CA SER A 622 -13.36 1.50 19.08
C SER A 622 -12.15 2.27 18.51
N THR A 623 -10.97 1.65 18.46
CA THR A 623 -9.76 2.26 17.88
C THR A 623 -9.95 2.65 16.40
N SER A 624 -10.80 1.91 15.67
CA SER A 624 -11.12 2.21 14.28
C SER A 624 -12.00 3.45 14.14
N LEU A 625 -13.01 3.59 14.99
CA LEU A 625 -13.88 4.75 15.05
C LEU A 625 -13.11 5.97 15.55
N LEU A 626 -12.23 5.79 16.55
CA LEU A 626 -11.35 6.84 17.06
C LEU A 626 -10.42 7.36 15.96
N LYS A 627 -9.83 6.47 15.14
CA LYS A 627 -9.05 6.86 13.94
C LYS A 627 -9.93 7.53 12.87
N LYS A 628 -11.15 7.05 12.63
CA LYS A 628 -12.09 7.65 11.65
C LYS A 628 -12.60 9.02 12.08
N ILE A 629 -12.72 9.28 13.37
CA ILE A 629 -13.05 10.59 13.90
C ILE A 629 -11.81 11.50 13.84
N GLN A 630 -10.61 10.97 14.14
CA GLN A 630 -9.36 11.73 14.09
C GLN A 630 -8.90 12.11 12.66
N LYS A 631 -9.08 11.21 11.69
CA LYS A 631 -8.57 11.34 10.31
C LYS A 631 -9.13 12.55 9.52
N PRO A 632 -10.45 12.81 9.48
CA PRO A 632 -11.02 14.01 8.85
C PRO A 632 -10.82 15.27 9.69
N LEU A 633 -10.52 15.14 11.00
CA LEU A 633 -10.40 16.27 11.92
C LEU A 633 -8.95 16.66 12.23
N ASN A 634 -7.94 16.14 11.54
CA ASN A 634 -6.52 16.22 11.92
C ASN A 634 -5.99 17.62 12.33
N LYS A 635 -6.61 18.74 11.91
CA LYS A 635 -6.32 20.12 12.39
C LYS A 635 -7.37 20.74 13.33
N GLN A 636 -8.62 20.26 13.34
CA GLN A 636 -9.71 20.70 14.24
C GLN A 636 -9.86 19.81 15.48
N TRP A 637 -9.21 18.65 15.49
CA TRP A 637 -9.21 17.68 16.57
C TRP A 637 -8.41 18.24 17.73
N ASN A 638 -9.15 18.82 18.67
CA ASN A 638 -8.63 19.24 19.95
C ASN A 638 -9.57 18.70 21.02
N THR A 639 -9.05 17.85 21.90
CA THR A 639 -9.80 17.30 23.04
C THR A 639 -10.32 18.40 23.97
N TYR A 640 -9.81 19.64 23.85
CA TYR A 640 -10.29 20.81 24.57
C TYR A 640 -11.50 21.52 23.96
N ASN A 641 -11.92 21.20 22.72
CA ASN A 641 -13.08 21.84 22.10
C ASN A 641 -14.39 21.32 22.70
N SER A 642 -15.37 22.22 22.90
CA SER A 642 -16.69 21.85 23.44
C SER A 642 -17.60 21.21 22.38
N ILE A 643 -17.46 21.59 21.11
CA ILE A 643 -18.27 21.08 20.00
C ILE A 643 -17.35 20.59 18.89
N ILE A 644 -17.65 19.41 18.34
CA ILE A 644 -16.94 18.80 17.20
C ILE A 644 -17.97 18.37 16.15
N GLY A 645 -17.75 18.71 14.89
CA GLY A 645 -18.64 18.35 13.78
C GLY A 645 -18.29 16.96 13.27
N ILE A 646 -19.31 16.16 12.97
CA ILE A 646 -19.15 14.82 12.39
C ILE A 646 -20.13 14.65 11.22
N ASP A 647 -19.84 13.70 10.33
CA ASP A 647 -20.76 13.34 9.25
C ASP A 647 -21.82 12.33 9.72
N ASP A 648 -22.82 12.10 8.86
CA ASP A 648 -23.92 11.17 9.12
C ASP A 648 -23.44 9.72 9.26
N LYS A 649 -22.38 9.32 8.56
CA LYS A 649 -21.78 7.99 8.64
C LYS A 649 -21.14 7.76 9.99
N ILE A 650 -20.38 8.72 10.51
CA ILE A 650 -19.75 8.68 11.83
C ILE A 650 -20.83 8.72 12.91
N TYR A 651 -21.85 9.58 12.77
CA TYR A 651 -22.97 9.59 13.71
C TYR A 651 -23.70 8.24 13.74
N ASN A 652 -24.08 7.71 12.57
CA ASN A 652 -24.72 6.42 12.45
C ASN A 652 -23.80 5.30 12.94
N GLU A 653 -22.48 5.42 12.76
CA GLU A 653 -21.52 4.47 13.32
C GLU A 653 -21.48 4.60 14.84
N ILE A 654 -21.53 5.77 15.47
CA ILE A 654 -21.57 5.88 16.94
C ILE A 654 -22.89 5.36 17.52
N VAL A 655 -24.01 5.71 16.90
CA VAL A 655 -25.37 5.33 17.33
C VAL A 655 -25.64 3.85 17.10
N ASN A 656 -25.22 3.31 15.94
CA ASN A 656 -25.43 1.91 15.57
C ASN A 656 -24.22 1.02 15.87
N GLU A 657 -23.10 1.56 16.36
CA GLU A 657 -22.08 0.74 17.01
C GLU A 657 -22.85 0.13 18.16
N GLU A 658 -23.18 -1.15 18.03
CA GLU A 658 -23.63 -1.95 19.14
C GLU A 658 -22.61 -1.74 20.26
N VAL A 659 -23.03 -1.86 21.52
CA VAL A 659 -22.10 -2.20 22.61
C VAL A 659 -21.05 -3.12 22.00
N VAL A 660 -19.74 -2.84 22.13
CA VAL A 660 -18.71 -3.84 21.79
C VAL A 660 -18.94 -4.97 22.78
N SER A 661 -19.91 -5.77 22.41
CA SER A 661 -20.38 -6.98 22.98
C SER A 661 -19.90 -7.96 21.94
N GLU A 662 -18.95 -8.77 22.37
CA GLU A 662 -18.84 -10.15 21.98
C GLU A 662 -20.01 -10.58 21.10
N LYS A 663 -19.81 -10.55 19.77
CA LYS A 663 -20.86 -10.94 18.84
C LYS A 663 -21.12 -12.41 19.11
N THR A 664 -22.32 -12.73 19.58
CA THR A 664 -22.67 -14.12 19.84
C THR A 664 -22.79 -14.84 18.51
N LEU A 665 -21.98 -15.88 18.32
CA LEU A 665 -21.95 -16.67 17.08
C LEU A 665 -22.83 -17.92 17.25
N PRO A 666 -23.31 -18.51 16.15
CA PRO A 666 -23.95 -19.81 16.19
C PRO A 666 -22.95 -20.87 16.71
N VAL A 667 -23.41 -21.74 17.62
CA VAL A 667 -22.54 -22.75 18.27
C VAL A 667 -22.00 -23.81 17.28
N ASN A 668 -22.67 -24.02 16.15
CA ASN A 668 -22.38 -25.09 15.20
C ASN A 668 -21.86 -24.61 13.82
N ASP A 669 -21.34 -23.39 13.73
CA ASP A 669 -20.79 -22.89 12.45
C ASP A 669 -19.58 -23.72 12.03
N LYS A 670 -19.70 -24.36 10.85
CA LYS A 670 -18.58 -25.06 10.22
C LYS A 670 -17.62 -24.04 9.61
N LEU A 671 -16.34 -24.41 9.56
CA LEU A 671 -15.32 -23.63 8.86
C LEU A 671 -15.72 -23.45 7.39
N LYS A 672 -15.79 -22.20 6.94
CA LYS A 672 -16.21 -21.87 5.58
C LYS A 672 -15.11 -22.14 4.56
N ILE A 673 -15.51 -22.52 3.35
CA ILE A 673 -14.60 -22.62 2.21
C ILE A 673 -14.17 -21.21 1.80
N PRO A 674 -12.88 -20.87 1.79
CA PRO A 674 -12.42 -19.56 1.30
C PRO A 674 -12.75 -19.38 -0.18
N THR A 675 -13.12 -18.15 -0.57
CA THR A 675 -13.29 -17.80 -1.99
C THR A 675 -11.96 -17.81 -2.73
N SER A 676 -11.97 -17.91 -4.07
CA SER A 676 -10.73 -17.85 -4.87
C SER A 676 -9.93 -16.56 -4.65
N SER A 677 -10.60 -15.45 -4.34
CA SER A 677 -9.94 -14.18 -4.00
C SER A 677 -9.25 -14.25 -2.63
N GLN A 678 -9.92 -14.81 -1.62
CA GLN A 678 -9.35 -15.00 -0.28
C GLN A 678 -8.20 -15.99 -0.30
N LEU A 679 -8.31 -17.08 -1.06
CA LEU A 679 -7.24 -18.06 -1.23
C LEU A 679 -5.98 -17.39 -1.83
N LYS A 680 -6.14 -16.64 -2.93
CA LYS A 680 -5.03 -15.88 -3.55
C LYS A 680 -4.42 -14.85 -2.59
N LYS A 681 -5.24 -14.10 -1.86
CA LYS A 681 -4.77 -13.11 -0.87
C LYS A 681 -4.02 -13.77 0.29
N GLY A 682 -4.56 -14.84 0.87
CA GLY A 682 -3.95 -15.56 1.97
C GLY A 682 -2.62 -16.19 1.59
N ILE A 683 -2.53 -16.82 0.40
CA ILE A 683 -1.27 -17.35 -0.14
C ILE A 683 -0.24 -16.22 -0.31
N LYS A 684 -0.64 -15.08 -0.89
CA LYS A 684 0.24 -13.92 -1.05
C LYS A 684 0.73 -13.38 0.29
N LEU A 685 -0.11 -13.35 1.32
CA LEU A 685 0.27 -12.90 2.67
C LEU A 685 1.29 -13.84 3.31
N ILE A 686 1.08 -15.16 3.21
CA ILE A 686 2.01 -16.16 3.75
C ILE A 686 3.36 -16.09 3.04
N ARG A 687 3.35 -16.00 1.70
CA ARG A 687 4.56 -15.95 0.87
C ARG A 687 5.39 -14.67 1.02
N LYS A 688 4.87 -13.64 1.68
CA LYS A 688 5.67 -12.46 2.05
C LYS A 688 6.67 -12.75 3.18
N GLU A 689 6.40 -13.76 4.01
CA GLU A 689 7.26 -14.06 5.16
C GLU A 689 7.94 -15.44 5.04
N LEU A 690 7.30 -16.38 4.35
CA LEU A 690 7.71 -17.79 4.28
C LEU A 690 7.79 -18.26 2.83
N LEU A 691 8.91 -18.89 2.48
CA LEU A 691 9.12 -19.51 1.19
C LEU A 691 8.51 -20.92 1.16
N ILE A 692 7.20 -20.98 0.93
CA ILE A 692 6.43 -22.23 0.89
C ILE A 692 5.67 -22.30 -0.43
N ASP A 693 5.68 -23.49 -1.06
CA ASP A 693 4.97 -23.71 -2.31
C ASP A 693 3.47 -23.43 -2.19
N LYS A 694 2.92 -22.87 -3.27
CA LYS A 694 1.50 -22.53 -3.36
C LYS A 694 0.62 -23.76 -3.14
N ASN A 695 0.97 -24.90 -3.75
CA ASN A 695 0.14 -26.09 -3.70
C ASN A 695 0.12 -26.69 -2.29
N THR A 696 1.24 -26.63 -1.56
CA THR A 696 1.31 -27.03 -0.15
C THR A 696 0.36 -26.19 0.71
N ILE A 697 0.31 -24.87 0.50
CA ILE A 697 -0.63 -24.01 1.24
C ILE A 697 -2.09 -24.35 0.88
N GLU A 698 -2.38 -24.59 -0.40
CA GLU A 698 -3.71 -25.01 -0.87
C GLU A 698 -4.14 -26.36 -0.28
N GLU A 699 -3.21 -27.31 -0.16
CA GLU A 699 -3.41 -28.61 0.50
C GLU A 699 -3.77 -28.43 1.98
N ILE A 700 -3.02 -27.61 2.72
CA ILE A 700 -3.31 -27.33 4.14
C ILE A 700 -4.71 -26.75 4.31
N VAL A 701 -5.06 -25.74 3.52
CA VAL A 701 -6.39 -25.11 3.56
C VAL A 701 -7.49 -26.13 3.22
N THR A 702 -7.25 -26.98 2.22
CA THR A 702 -8.19 -28.04 1.81
C THR A 702 -8.46 -29.01 2.96
N HIS A 703 -7.42 -29.44 3.68
CA HIS A 703 -7.57 -30.32 4.84
C HIS A 703 -8.30 -29.66 6.01
N LEU A 704 -7.99 -28.40 6.32
CA LEU A 704 -8.65 -27.63 7.38
C LEU A 704 -10.15 -27.48 7.12
N VAL A 705 -10.51 -27.10 5.90
CA VAL A 705 -11.90 -26.94 5.46
C VAL A 705 -12.64 -28.29 5.44
N SER A 706 -11.93 -29.37 5.14
CA SER A 706 -12.46 -30.76 5.20
C SER A 706 -12.71 -31.26 6.63
N GLY A 707 -12.44 -30.46 7.66
CA GLY A 707 -12.69 -30.81 9.06
C GLY A 707 -11.52 -31.46 9.78
N ARG A 708 -10.37 -31.61 9.12
CA ARG A 708 -9.17 -32.20 9.73
C ARG A 708 -8.35 -31.17 10.48
N HIS A 709 -7.63 -31.64 11.49
CA HIS A 709 -6.52 -30.94 12.12
C HIS A 709 -5.26 -31.11 11.25
N ILE A 710 -4.19 -30.36 11.51
CA ILE A 710 -2.97 -30.41 10.66
C ILE A 710 -1.76 -30.76 11.51
N LEU A 711 -0.89 -31.60 10.96
CA LEU A 711 0.48 -31.80 11.42
C LEU A 711 1.42 -31.34 10.31
N LEU A 712 2.11 -30.22 10.55
CA LEU A 712 3.15 -29.71 9.68
C LEU A 712 4.46 -30.39 10.04
N ALA A 713 5.00 -31.16 9.11
CA ALA A 713 6.26 -31.84 9.30
C ALA A 713 7.33 -31.30 8.36
N GLY A 714 8.58 -31.35 8.77
CA GLY A 714 9.68 -31.01 7.89
C GLY A 714 10.95 -30.65 8.65
N PRO A 715 12.02 -30.30 7.92
CA PRO A 715 13.29 -29.97 8.52
C PRO A 715 13.23 -28.76 9.47
N VAL A 716 14.23 -28.66 10.34
CA VAL A 716 14.35 -27.51 11.25
C VAL A 716 14.50 -26.21 10.44
N GLY A 717 13.86 -25.14 10.89
CA GLY A 717 13.98 -23.82 10.27
C GLY A 717 13.19 -23.58 8.98
N THR A 718 12.29 -24.50 8.56
CA THR A 718 11.40 -24.28 7.39
C THR A 718 10.17 -23.41 7.69
N GLY A 719 10.03 -22.91 8.91
CA GLY A 719 8.95 -21.97 9.27
C GLY A 719 7.61 -22.61 9.67
N LYS A 720 7.57 -23.90 10.01
CA LYS A 720 6.35 -24.63 10.42
C LYS A 720 5.55 -23.95 11.53
N THR A 721 6.23 -23.51 12.59
CA THR A 721 5.60 -22.81 13.72
C THR A 721 5.05 -21.45 13.31
N ARG A 722 5.82 -20.70 12.52
CA ARG A 722 5.37 -19.41 11.98
C ARG A 722 4.18 -19.57 11.04
N LEU A 723 4.19 -20.57 10.17
CA LEU A 723 3.06 -20.91 9.29
C LEU A 723 1.80 -21.17 10.10
N SER A 724 1.90 -21.95 11.18
CA SER A 724 0.77 -22.26 12.07
C SER A 724 0.20 -21.02 12.77
N GLN A 725 1.04 -20.02 13.05
CA GLN A 725 0.59 -18.75 13.65
C GLN A 725 -0.15 -17.85 12.65
N ILE A 726 0.37 -17.72 11.42
CA ILE A 726 -0.16 -16.75 10.45
C ILE A 726 -1.31 -17.30 9.60
N LEU A 727 -1.34 -18.62 9.36
CA LEU A 727 -2.29 -19.25 8.44
C LEU A 727 -3.75 -19.00 8.85
N PRO A 728 -4.16 -19.17 10.12
CA PRO A 728 -5.57 -19.01 10.51
C PRO A 728 -6.08 -17.57 10.39
N GLY A 729 -5.18 -16.58 10.52
CA GLY A 729 -5.49 -15.16 10.33
C GLY A 729 -5.56 -14.73 8.85
N SER A 730 -5.06 -15.55 7.92
CA SER A 730 -4.80 -15.16 6.52
C SER A 730 -5.93 -15.50 5.54
N PHE A 731 -6.76 -16.52 5.81
CA PHE A 731 -7.75 -17.02 4.85
C PHE A 731 -9.21 -16.64 5.16
N TRP A 732 -9.59 -16.48 6.43
CA TRP A 732 -10.98 -16.20 6.84
C TRP A 732 -11.19 -14.74 7.26
N THR A 733 -10.60 -13.81 6.51
CA THR A 733 -10.53 -12.38 6.86
C THR A 733 -11.89 -11.69 6.97
N ASP A 734 -12.91 -12.14 6.22
CA ASP A 734 -14.27 -11.58 6.26
C ASP A 734 -14.96 -11.81 7.61
N HIS A 735 -14.38 -12.66 8.45
CA HIS A 735 -14.84 -12.94 9.81
C HIS A 735 -13.83 -12.50 10.88
N GLY A 736 -12.79 -11.76 10.48
CA GLY A 736 -11.68 -11.34 11.33
C GLY A 736 -10.49 -12.32 11.35
N GLY A 737 -10.64 -13.51 10.76
CA GLY A 737 -9.69 -14.62 10.86
C GLY A 737 -9.74 -15.31 12.23
N TYR A 738 -8.84 -16.26 12.45
CA TYR A 738 -8.68 -16.93 13.73
C TYR A 738 -7.33 -16.57 14.38
N TYR A 739 -7.34 -16.42 15.70
CA TYR A 739 -6.12 -16.23 16.48
C TYR A 739 -5.49 -17.60 16.79
N SER A 740 -4.17 -17.69 16.73
CA SER A 740 -3.43 -18.90 17.05
C SER A 740 -2.73 -18.76 18.41
N GLU A 741 -3.13 -19.57 19.38
CA GLU A 741 -2.46 -19.67 20.69
C GLU A 741 -1.46 -20.84 20.66
N VAL A 742 -0.19 -20.56 20.95
CA VAL A 742 0.91 -21.53 20.81
C VAL A 742 1.30 -22.12 22.16
N HIS A 743 1.45 -23.44 22.19
CA HIS A 743 1.98 -24.20 23.32
C HIS A 743 3.04 -25.20 22.82
N THR A 744 4.15 -25.33 23.53
CA THR A 744 5.23 -26.27 23.16
C THR A 744 5.08 -27.58 23.93
N ALA A 745 5.07 -28.71 23.22
CA ALA A 745 4.99 -30.04 23.81
C ALA A 745 6.32 -30.44 24.45
N THR A 746 6.25 -31.03 25.64
CA THR A 746 7.40 -31.58 26.38
C THR A 746 7.15 -33.05 26.73
N SER A 747 8.21 -33.78 27.07
CA SER A 747 8.13 -35.21 27.42
C SER A 747 7.19 -35.51 28.60
N ASP A 748 6.98 -34.52 29.46
CA ASP A 748 6.18 -34.65 30.69
C ASP A 748 4.69 -34.39 30.44
N TRP A 749 4.31 -33.99 29.21
CA TRP A 749 2.91 -33.74 28.88
C TRP A 749 2.04 -34.97 29.15
N SER A 750 0.97 -34.72 29.89
CA SER A 750 -0.07 -35.66 30.22
C SER A 750 -1.44 -35.05 29.90
N THR A 751 -2.52 -35.74 30.28
CA THR A 751 -3.86 -35.18 30.20
C THR A 751 -4.01 -33.89 31.02
N HIS A 752 -3.14 -33.66 32.01
CA HIS A 752 -3.14 -32.46 32.82
C HIS A 752 -2.79 -31.21 31.98
N GLU A 753 -1.72 -31.25 31.21
CA GLU A 753 -1.26 -30.11 30.38
C GLU A 753 -2.18 -29.86 29.18
N VAL A 754 -2.80 -30.92 28.66
CA VAL A 754 -3.66 -30.85 27.47
C VAL A 754 -5.10 -30.47 27.82
N ILE A 755 -5.72 -31.17 28.79
CA ILE A 755 -7.14 -31.01 29.16
C ILE A 755 -7.27 -30.19 30.45
N GLY A 756 -6.42 -30.43 31.45
CA GLY A 756 -6.45 -29.77 32.75
C GLY A 756 -6.52 -30.74 33.91
N GLY A 757 -6.25 -30.24 35.11
CA GLY A 757 -6.35 -31.04 36.33
C GLY A 757 -6.08 -30.25 37.61
N LEU A 758 -6.05 -30.98 38.73
CA LEU A 758 -5.92 -30.39 40.06
C LEU A 758 -4.47 -30.01 40.35
N MET A 759 -4.24 -28.73 40.62
CA MET A 759 -2.95 -28.17 41.03
C MET A 759 -3.02 -27.60 42.45
N PRO A 760 -2.01 -27.86 43.29
CA PRO A 760 -1.87 -27.15 44.55
C PRO A 760 -1.48 -25.69 44.27
N LYS A 761 -2.21 -24.76 44.88
CA LYS A 761 -1.91 -23.32 44.92
C LYS A 761 -1.68 -22.92 46.38
N GLU A 762 -0.86 -21.89 46.57
CA GLU A 762 -0.66 -21.30 47.89
C GLU A 762 -2.00 -20.87 48.48
N ASN A 763 -2.21 -21.21 49.74
CA ASN A 763 -3.40 -20.81 50.47
C ASN A 763 -3.05 -19.58 51.32
N PRO A 764 -3.55 -18.38 50.97
CA PRO A 764 -3.21 -17.15 51.69
C PRO A 764 -3.69 -17.13 53.14
N LYS A 765 -4.53 -18.09 53.54
CA LYS A 765 -5.11 -18.20 54.88
C LYS A 765 -4.42 -19.23 55.76
N ASP A 766 -3.64 -20.16 55.19
CA ASP A 766 -2.97 -21.23 55.93
C ASP A 766 -1.81 -21.80 55.09
N GLU A 767 -0.59 -21.33 55.35
CA GLU A 767 0.62 -21.75 54.64
C GLU A 767 0.93 -23.25 54.81
N ALA A 768 0.37 -23.92 55.83
CA ALA A 768 0.59 -25.35 56.06
C ALA A 768 -0.28 -26.25 55.17
N PHE A 769 -1.37 -25.73 54.58
CA PHE A 769 -2.31 -26.50 53.78
C PHE A 769 -2.56 -25.86 52.40
N PRO A 770 -2.00 -26.43 51.31
CA PRO A 770 -2.21 -25.89 49.97
C PRO A 770 -3.68 -26.01 49.56
N LYS A 771 -4.16 -25.00 48.82
CA LYS A 771 -5.49 -25.03 48.23
C LYS A 771 -5.41 -25.72 46.87
N TYR A 772 -6.25 -26.71 46.61
CA TYR A 772 -6.31 -27.33 45.28
C TYR A 772 -7.27 -26.56 44.37
N GLU A 773 -6.78 -26.11 43.22
CA GLU A 773 -7.56 -25.48 42.17
C GLU A 773 -7.38 -26.24 40.86
N ILE A 774 -8.37 -26.13 39.97
CA ILE A 774 -8.27 -26.77 38.66
C ILE A 774 -7.62 -25.79 37.70
N GLU A 775 -6.50 -26.22 37.14
CA GLU A 775 -5.79 -25.51 36.09
C GLU A 775 -6.25 -26.06 34.73
N GLU A 776 -6.65 -25.17 33.83
CA GLU A 776 -7.07 -25.55 32.48
C GLU A 776 -5.85 -25.94 31.64
N GLY A 777 -5.94 -27.09 30.96
CA GLY A 777 -4.96 -27.45 29.94
C GLY A 777 -5.12 -26.62 28.66
N CYS A 778 -4.13 -26.69 27.78
CA CYS A 778 -4.05 -25.84 26.58
C CYS A 778 -5.28 -25.98 25.64
N VAL A 779 -5.84 -27.18 25.51
CA VAL A 779 -7.03 -27.43 24.69
C VAL A 779 -8.27 -26.83 25.35
N THR A 780 -8.44 -27.04 26.65
CA THR A 780 -9.57 -26.48 27.40
C THR A 780 -9.55 -24.96 27.39
N LYS A 781 -8.38 -24.37 27.65
CA LYS A 781 -8.17 -22.92 27.65
C LYS A 781 -8.52 -22.29 26.30
N THR A 782 -8.02 -22.87 25.20
CA THR A 782 -8.29 -22.35 23.84
C THR A 782 -9.74 -22.57 23.41
N ILE A 783 -10.37 -23.69 23.77
CA ILE A 783 -11.80 -23.90 23.54
C ILE A 783 -12.62 -22.87 24.32
N ASN A 784 -12.35 -22.68 25.61
CA ASN A 784 -13.07 -21.71 26.45
C ASN A 784 -12.87 -20.28 25.97
N ALA A 785 -11.72 -19.94 25.39
CA ALA A 785 -11.48 -18.64 24.75
C ALA A 785 -12.41 -18.34 23.56
N ASN A 786 -13.12 -19.33 23.03
CA ASN A 786 -14.14 -19.16 21.98
C ASN A 786 -15.55 -18.91 22.53
N TYR A 787 -15.74 -18.97 23.86
CA TYR A 787 -17.02 -18.78 24.54
C TYR A 787 -16.96 -17.66 25.58
N ASN A 788 -18.07 -16.94 25.75
CA ASN A 788 -18.18 -15.94 26.80
C ASN A 788 -18.51 -16.57 28.16
N SER A 789 -18.68 -15.73 29.19
CA SER A 789 -19.05 -16.17 30.55
C SER A 789 -20.38 -16.93 30.62
N GLU A 790 -21.27 -16.78 29.63
CA GLU A 790 -22.54 -17.52 29.50
C GLU A 790 -22.42 -18.77 28.61
N LEU A 791 -21.20 -19.17 28.21
CA LEU A 791 -20.92 -20.29 27.31
C LEU A 791 -21.53 -20.16 25.91
N LYS A 792 -21.76 -18.92 25.44
CA LYS A 792 -22.17 -18.62 24.06
C LYS A 792 -20.93 -18.33 23.22
N ARG A 793 -20.87 -18.82 21.98
CA ARG A 793 -19.73 -18.53 21.09
C ARG A 793 -19.57 -17.03 20.97
N HIS A 794 -18.33 -16.55 20.99
CA HIS A 794 -18.03 -15.13 20.79
C HIS A 794 -16.75 -14.92 19.98
N THR A 795 -16.64 -13.71 19.46
CA THR A 795 -15.39 -13.15 18.94
C THR A 795 -14.57 -12.51 20.06
N LYS A 796 -13.24 -12.61 20.01
CA LYS A 796 -12.34 -12.04 21.03
C LYS A 796 -11.30 -11.12 20.40
N PHE A 797 -10.87 -10.11 21.15
CA PHE A 797 -9.80 -9.22 20.74
C PHE A 797 -8.46 -9.71 21.29
N TYR A 798 -7.44 -9.68 20.44
CA TYR A 798 -6.06 -10.03 20.77
C TYR A 798 -5.14 -8.87 20.36
N GLU A 799 -4.07 -8.67 21.13
CA GLU A 799 -3.01 -7.73 20.75
C GLU A 799 -2.16 -8.34 19.63
N THR A 800 -1.82 -7.54 18.62
CA THR A 800 -0.97 -7.96 17.49
C THR A 800 0.05 -6.87 17.19
N ASP A 801 1.07 -7.18 16.38
CA ASP A 801 2.07 -6.20 15.93
C ASP A 801 1.47 -4.96 15.24
N THR A 802 0.24 -5.07 14.71
CA THR A 802 -0.51 -3.95 14.08
C THR A 802 -1.52 -3.28 15.02
N GLY A 803 -1.46 -3.62 16.30
CA GLY A 803 -2.39 -3.23 17.36
C GLY A 803 -3.46 -4.29 17.63
N LYS A 804 -4.44 -3.93 18.46
CA LYS A 804 -5.54 -4.81 18.87
C LYS A 804 -6.46 -5.19 17.71
N LYS A 805 -6.61 -6.49 17.43
CA LYS A 805 -7.43 -7.05 16.36
C LYS A 805 -8.49 -8.01 16.90
N GLN A 806 -9.69 -7.98 16.32
CA GLN A 806 -10.77 -8.92 16.64
C GLN A 806 -10.66 -10.19 15.78
N PHE A 807 -10.85 -11.34 16.41
CA PHE A 807 -10.82 -12.64 15.75
C PHE A 807 -12.13 -13.41 15.97
N HIS A 808 -12.51 -14.22 14.98
CA HIS A 808 -13.70 -15.07 14.99
C HIS A 808 -13.66 -16.15 16.08
N GLY A 809 -12.44 -16.54 16.44
CA GLY A 809 -12.19 -17.58 17.41
C GLY A 809 -10.70 -17.82 17.57
N THR A 810 -10.40 -18.75 18.45
CA THR A 810 -9.04 -19.11 18.87
C THR A 810 -8.77 -20.56 18.53
N TRP A 811 -7.69 -20.80 17.82
CA TRP A 811 -7.18 -22.12 17.47
C TRP A 811 -5.93 -22.42 18.30
N LEU A 812 -5.63 -23.70 18.44
CA LEU A 812 -4.47 -24.18 19.18
C LEU A 812 -3.34 -24.55 18.22
N VAL A 813 -2.14 -24.09 18.52
CA VAL A 813 -0.89 -24.56 17.91
C VAL A 813 -0.12 -25.33 18.96
N ILE A 814 0.26 -26.57 18.65
CA ILE A 814 1.12 -27.41 19.48
C ILE A 814 2.47 -27.55 18.77
N ASP A 815 3.46 -26.83 19.27
CA ASP A 815 4.82 -26.87 18.74
C ASP A 815 5.56 -28.11 19.26
N GLU A 816 6.44 -28.69 18.46
CA GLU A 816 7.24 -29.86 18.83
C GLU A 816 6.40 -31.09 19.25
N PHE A 817 5.34 -31.36 18.48
CA PHE A 817 4.28 -32.32 18.79
C PHE A 817 4.77 -33.75 19.08
N ASN A 818 5.90 -34.18 18.51
CA ASN A 818 6.49 -35.51 18.74
C ASN A 818 7.29 -35.64 20.04
N ARG A 819 7.55 -34.55 20.78
CA ARG A 819 8.31 -34.62 22.03
C ARG A 819 7.51 -35.19 23.20
N ALA A 820 6.19 -35.26 23.07
CA ALA A 820 5.28 -35.83 24.07
C ALA A 820 4.74 -37.20 23.62
N ASP A 821 4.37 -38.05 24.58
CA ASP A 821 3.49 -39.20 24.33
C ASP A 821 2.07 -38.66 24.09
N ILE A 822 1.78 -38.26 22.86
CA ILE A 822 0.53 -37.60 22.50
C ILE A 822 -0.67 -38.51 22.71
N ASP A 823 -0.54 -39.82 22.53
CA ASP A 823 -1.67 -40.73 22.75
C ASP A 823 -2.09 -40.70 24.23
N LYS A 824 -1.11 -40.73 25.13
CA LYS A 824 -1.34 -40.59 26.57
C LYS A 824 -1.82 -39.19 26.95
N ALA A 825 -1.22 -38.15 26.39
CA ALA A 825 -1.55 -36.77 26.74
C ALA A 825 -2.94 -36.34 26.24
N PHE A 826 -3.35 -36.78 25.05
CA PHE A 826 -4.65 -36.44 24.48
C PHE A 826 -5.77 -37.23 25.16
N GLY A 827 -5.56 -38.50 25.51
CA GLY A 827 -6.52 -39.31 26.28
C GLY A 827 -7.95 -39.23 25.73
N SER A 828 -8.87 -38.64 26.51
CA SER A 828 -10.29 -38.50 26.13
C SER A 828 -10.55 -37.49 25.01
N LEU A 829 -9.60 -36.61 24.70
CA LEU A 829 -9.70 -35.63 23.62
C LEU A 829 -9.91 -36.28 22.26
N PHE A 830 -9.36 -37.47 22.05
CA PHE A 830 -9.58 -38.25 20.83
C PHE A 830 -11.06 -38.39 20.49
N THR A 831 -11.82 -38.95 21.43
CA THR A 831 -13.27 -39.11 21.30
C THR A 831 -13.94 -37.74 21.19
N ALA A 832 -13.48 -36.74 21.96
CA ALA A 832 -14.06 -35.41 21.97
C ALA A 832 -13.94 -34.66 20.62
N LEU A 833 -12.83 -34.82 19.88
CA LEU A 833 -12.64 -34.16 18.57
C LEU A 833 -13.64 -34.65 17.51
N GLU A 834 -14.14 -35.87 17.66
CA GLU A 834 -15.12 -36.49 16.77
C GLU A 834 -16.56 -36.13 17.16
N TYR A 835 -16.92 -36.29 18.44
CA TYR A 835 -18.26 -35.98 18.96
C TYR A 835 -18.46 -34.51 19.36
N LYS A 836 -17.43 -33.68 19.22
CA LYS A 836 -17.40 -32.24 19.55
C LYS A 836 -17.82 -31.91 20.98
N THR A 837 -17.58 -32.81 21.92
CA THR A 837 -17.86 -32.63 23.36
C THR A 837 -16.69 -33.15 24.19
N LEU A 838 -16.08 -32.29 24.99
CA LEU A 838 -14.94 -32.59 25.85
C LEU A 838 -15.36 -32.61 27.31
N LYS A 839 -14.92 -33.63 28.07
CA LYS A 839 -15.10 -33.68 29.52
C LYS A 839 -13.87 -33.08 30.19
N ILE A 840 -14.10 -32.10 31.07
CA ILE A 840 -13.06 -31.41 31.84
C ILE A 840 -13.30 -31.58 33.33
N PRO A 841 -12.25 -31.64 34.17
CA PRO A 841 -12.41 -31.71 35.62
C PRO A 841 -13.02 -30.42 36.18
N VAL A 842 -13.83 -30.52 37.25
CA VAL A 842 -14.38 -29.35 37.99
C VAL A 842 -14.30 -29.54 39.50
N SER A 843 -14.22 -28.44 40.26
CA SER A 843 -14.10 -28.42 41.73
C SER A 843 -15.44 -28.13 42.43
N GLU A 844 -16.56 -28.32 41.73
CA GLU A 844 -17.92 -28.11 42.25
C GLU A 844 -18.34 -29.22 43.23
N SER A 845 -18.98 -28.86 44.34
CA SER A 845 -19.43 -29.83 45.34
C SER A 845 -20.42 -30.84 44.74
N GLY A 846 -20.06 -32.12 44.74
CA GLY A 846 -20.88 -33.22 44.21
C GLY A 846 -20.69 -33.53 42.72
N LYS A 847 -19.77 -32.86 42.00
CA LYS A 847 -19.42 -33.16 40.60
C LYS A 847 -17.90 -33.20 40.41
N SER A 848 -17.39 -34.23 39.75
CA SER A 848 -15.97 -34.35 39.41
C SER A 848 -15.64 -33.83 38.01
N GLU A 849 -16.62 -33.78 37.10
CA GLU A 849 -16.42 -33.45 35.69
C GLU A 849 -17.58 -32.59 35.12
N LYS A 850 -17.28 -31.81 34.09
CA LYS A 850 -18.21 -31.02 33.29
C LYS A 850 -17.96 -31.24 31.80
N GLU A 851 -19.01 -31.23 31.00
CA GLU A 851 -18.91 -31.26 29.53
C GLU A 851 -18.86 -29.85 28.94
N ILE A 852 -17.93 -29.62 28.02
CA ILE A 852 -17.83 -28.42 27.19
C ILE A 852 -17.94 -28.79 25.70
N LYS A 853 -18.55 -27.93 24.90
CA LYS A 853 -18.69 -28.16 23.45
C LYS A 853 -17.46 -27.63 22.70
N ILE A 854 -16.94 -28.42 21.76
CA ILE A 854 -15.86 -27.99 20.87
C ILE A 854 -16.50 -27.29 19.65
N PRO A 855 -16.12 -26.04 19.32
CA PRO A 855 -16.63 -25.38 18.12
C PRO A 855 -16.34 -26.19 16.84
N ALA A 856 -17.28 -26.24 15.90
CA ALA A 856 -17.11 -27.03 14.67
C ALA A 856 -16.01 -26.48 13.74
N ASP A 857 -15.70 -25.19 13.86
CA ASP A 857 -14.63 -24.48 13.18
C ASP A 857 -13.29 -24.46 13.95
N TYR A 858 -13.23 -25.01 15.17
CA TYR A 858 -12.00 -25.12 15.95
C TYR A 858 -11.01 -26.10 15.29
N ARG A 859 -9.73 -25.72 15.26
CA ARG A 859 -8.65 -26.54 14.71
C ARG A 859 -7.45 -26.56 15.64
N ILE A 860 -6.66 -27.61 15.47
CA ILE A 860 -5.38 -27.83 16.14
C ILE A 860 -4.35 -27.96 15.03
N LEU A 861 -3.26 -27.21 15.14
CA LEU A 861 -2.12 -27.26 14.23
C LEU A 861 -0.92 -27.75 15.03
N GLY A 862 -0.36 -28.91 14.69
CA GLY A 862 0.87 -29.41 15.29
C GLY A 862 2.07 -29.18 14.38
N THR A 863 3.25 -28.98 14.95
CA THR A 863 4.51 -28.96 14.20
C THR A 863 5.39 -30.15 14.59
N LEU A 864 6.11 -30.70 13.62
CA LEU A 864 6.97 -31.87 13.78
C LEU A 864 8.32 -31.63 13.10
N ASN A 865 9.41 -31.88 13.82
CA ASN A 865 10.74 -31.93 13.20
C ASN A 865 11.00 -33.35 12.70
N THR A 866 11.28 -33.50 11.40
CA THR A 866 11.51 -34.81 10.76
C THR A 866 12.94 -35.34 10.97
N ALA A 867 13.87 -34.48 11.39
CA ALA A 867 15.26 -34.86 11.67
C ALA A 867 15.44 -35.62 12.99
N ASP A 868 14.52 -35.43 13.94
CA ASP A 868 14.54 -36.05 15.27
C ASP A 868 14.09 -37.52 15.22
N LYS A 869 14.91 -38.38 14.58
CA LYS A 869 14.74 -39.84 14.60
C LYS A 869 14.84 -40.43 16.03
N HIS A 870 15.39 -39.68 16.97
CA HIS A 870 15.66 -40.11 18.35
C HIS A 870 14.53 -39.83 19.35
N PHE A 871 13.51 -39.02 19.01
CA PHE A 871 12.35 -38.79 19.88
C PHE A 871 11.15 -39.63 19.40
N LEU A 872 11.20 -40.89 19.83
CA LEU A 872 10.28 -41.99 19.51
C LEU A 872 8.87 -41.78 20.09
N PHE A 873 7.91 -41.35 19.27
CA PHE A 873 6.54 -41.88 19.29
C PHE A 873 5.97 -41.91 17.88
N ASN A 874 5.68 -43.10 17.35
CA ASN A 874 4.99 -43.23 16.08
C ASN A 874 3.57 -42.66 16.24
N LEU A 875 3.18 -41.74 15.35
CA LEU A 875 1.80 -41.26 15.27
C LEU A 875 0.84 -42.45 15.15
N SER A 876 -0.07 -42.58 16.12
CA SER A 876 -1.09 -43.62 16.09
C SER A 876 -2.02 -43.49 14.89
N ASP A 877 -2.60 -44.60 14.45
CA ASP A 877 -3.59 -44.58 13.37
C ASP A 877 -4.84 -43.78 13.74
N ALA A 878 -5.12 -43.64 15.05
CA ALA A 878 -6.18 -42.75 15.55
C ALA A 878 -5.85 -41.27 15.30
N LEU A 879 -4.60 -40.83 15.51
CA LEU A 879 -4.14 -39.48 15.17
C LEU A 879 -4.19 -39.24 13.66
N LYS A 880 -3.68 -40.18 12.85
CA LYS A 880 -3.65 -40.07 11.38
C LYS A 880 -5.04 -39.95 10.73
N ARG A 881 -6.10 -40.43 11.39
CA ARG A 881 -7.48 -40.25 10.92
C ARG A 881 -8.01 -38.83 11.15
N ARG A 882 -7.52 -38.13 12.17
CA ARG A 882 -8.02 -36.80 12.61
C ARG A 882 -7.12 -35.66 12.17
N PHE A 883 -5.84 -35.91 12.03
CA PHE A 883 -4.83 -34.97 11.54
C PHE A 883 -4.41 -35.33 10.13
N ALA A 884 -4.34 -34.34 9.25
CA ALA A 884 -3.65 -34.46 7.97
C ALA A 884 -2.17 -34.12 8.18
N TYR A 885 -1.30 -34.99 7.67
CA TYR A 885 0.14 -34.77 7.66
C TYR A 885 0.50 -34.00 6.38
N VAL A 886 1.16 -32.86 6.52
CA VAL A 886 1.64 -32.05 5.40
C VAL A 886 3.11 -31.77 5.59
N GLU A 887 3.91 -32.11 4.59
CA GLU A 887 5.35 -31.90 4.60
C GLU A 887 5.72 -30.52 4.05
N ILE A 888 6.58 -29.80 4.78
CA ILE A 888 7.15 -28.51 4.39
C ILE A 888 8.61 -28.77 3.98
N SER A 889 8.88 -28.62 2.69
CA SER A 889 10.21 -28.78 2.09
C SER A 889 11.15 -27.61 2.41
N ILE A 890 12.44 -27.82 2.18
CA ILE A 890 13.43 -26.74 2.15
C ILE A 890 13.43 -26.04 0.78
N PRO A 891 13.87 -24.78 0.68
CA PRO A 891 14.06 -24.09 -0.59
C PRO A 891 15.05 -24.80 -1.51
N THR A 892 14.86 -24.60 -2.82
CA THR A 892 15.74 -25.11 -3.87
C THR A 892 16.72 -24.03 -4.32
N ILE A 893 17.69 -24.41 -5.15
CA ILE A 893 18.64 -23.44 -5.71
C ILE A 893 17.97 -22.40 -6.61
N ASP A 894 16.86 -22.75 -7.25
CA ASP A 894 16.09 -21.84 -8.10
C ASP A 894 15.44 -20.71 -7.27
N ASP A 895 15.25 -20.94 -5.97
CA ASP A 895 14.69 -19.96 -5.05
C ASP A 895 15.75 -19.06 -4.40
N ARG A 896 17.02 -19.16 -4.81
CA ARG A 896 18.17 -18.52 -4.13
C ARG A 896 17.96 -17.03 -3.86
N GLU A 897 17.62 -16.25 -4.88
CA GLU A 897 17.47 -14.80 -4.75
C GLU A 897 16.25 -14.44 -3.87
N GLU A 898 15.12 -15.16 -4.02
CA GLU A 898 13.93 -14.99 -3.18
C GLU A 898 14.22 -15.38 -1.72
N GLU A 899 14.98 -16.44 -1.48
CA GLU A 899 15.39 -16.88 -0.14
C GLU A 899 16.32 -15.87 0.53
N ILE A 900 17.35 -15.36 -0.18
CA ILE A 900 18.26 -14.34 0.35
C ILE A 900 17.47 -13.08 0.72
N PHE A 901 16.55 -12.65 -0.15
CA PHE A 901 15.69 -11.50 0.11
C PHE A 901 14.82 -11.70 1.35
N LEU A 902 14.06 -12.80 1.42
CA LEU A 902 13.19 -13.10 2.55
C LEU A 902 13.96 -13.26 3.86
N ALA A 903 15.11 -13.94 3.85
CA ALA A 903 15.97 -14.08 5.01
C ALA A 903 16.50 -12.72 5.49
N THR A 904 16.90 -11.83 4.56
CA THR A 904 17.39 -10.48 4.88
C THR A 904 16.27 -9.61 5.46
N GLN A 905 15.10 -9.58 4.83
CA GLN A 905 13.94 -8.83 5.31
C GLN A 905 13.52 -9.30 6.71
N ASN A 906 13.44 -10.61 6.92
CA ASN A 906 13.08 -11.18 8.21
C ASN A 906 14.15 -10.93 9.28
N ALA A 907 15.43 -10.93 8.92
CA ALA A 907 16.54 -10.59 9.81
C ALA A 907 16.42 -9.14 10.28
N LEU A 908 16.28 -8.18 9.37
CA LEU A 908 16.10 -6.76 9.69
C LEU A 908 14.84 -6.51 10.52
N GLY A 909 13.71 -7.13 10.15
CA GLY A 909 12.46 -7.01 10.89
C GLY A 909 12.54 -7.53 12.33
N SER A 910 13.36 -8.55 12.58
CA SER A 910 13.60 -9.06 13.94
C SER A 910 14.56 -8.16 14.71
N LEU A 911 15.68 -7.76 14.07
CA LEU A 911 16.65 -6.86 14.71
C LEU A 911 16.02 -5.54 15.14
N ARG A 912 15.14 -4.94 14.31
CA ARG A 912 14.41 -3.70 14.64
C ARG A 912 13.51 -3.81 15.88
N LYS A 913 13.11 -5.03 16.28
CA LYS A 913 12.34 -5.27 17.51
C LYS A 913 13.25 -5.44 18.73
N ASP A 914 14.47 -5.92 18.52
CA ASP A 914 15.39 -6.32 19.59
C ASP A 914 16.43 -5.23 19.94
N ILE A 915 16.67 -4.26 19.04
CA ILE A 915 17.61 -3.13 19.25
C ILE A 915 16.87 -1.81 19.54
N SER A 916 17.59 -0.83 20.10
CA SER A 916 17.05 0.51 20.39
C SER A 916 16.54 1.21 19.13
N GLU A 917 15.44 1.96 19.22
CA GLU A 917 14.89 2.75 18.10
C GLU A 917 15.88 3.79 17.54
N ASP A 918 16.87 4.21 18.34
CA ASP A 918 17.93 5.14 17.93
C ASP A 918 19.02 4.49 17.03
N GLU A 919 19.09 3.16 16.98
CA GLU A 919 20.08 2.43 16.18
C GLU A 919 19.61 2.25 14.74
N ASN A 920 20.08 3.14 13.84
CA ASN A 920 19.74 3.04 12.43
C ASN A 920 20.50 1.88 11.76
N LEU A 921 19.80 0.90 11.17
CA LEU A 921 20.40 -0.20 10.38
C LEU A 921 20.49 0.10 8.87
N GLU A 922 19.88 1.20 8.41
CA GLU A 922 19.86 1.62 7.00
C GLU A 922 21.25 2.05 6.49
N ASP A 923 22.19 2.31 7.41
CA ASP A 923 23.60 2.54 7.08
C ASP A 923 24.37 1.25 6.74
N ILE A 924 23.81 0.08 7.02
CA ILE A 924 24.37 -1.23 6.68
C ILE A 924 23.63 -1.84 5.49
N ILE A 925 22.30 -1.94 5.59
CA ILE A 925 21.42 -2.50 4.55
C ILE A 925 20.13 -1.67 4.49
N GLU A 926 19.73 -1.29 3.29
CA GLU A 926 18.44 -0.69 3.00
C GLU A 926 17.67 -1.60 2.04
N ILE A 927 16.37 -1.82 2.27
CA ILE A 927 15.52 -2.56 1.34
C ILE A 927 14.57 -1.56 0.67
N ASP A 928 14.65 -1.46 -0.66
CA ASP A 928 13.76 -0.64 -1.48
C ASP A 928 12.97 -1.55 -2.43
N GLY A 929 11.67 -1.70 -2.17
CA GLY A 929 10.84 -2.70 -2.84
C GLY A 929 11.38 -4.12 -2.64
N ASP A 930 11.73 -4.77 -3.75
CA ASP A 930 12.29 -6.14 -3.79
C ASP A 930 13.83 -6.14 -3.95
N VAL A 931 14.48 -4.97 -3.81
CA VAL A 931 15.93 -4.81 -3.98
C VAL A 931 16.62 -4.60 -2.63
N ILE A 932 17.72 -5.32 -2.42
CA ILE A 932 18.60 -5.16 -1.25
C ILE A 932 19.75 -4.23 -1.64
N ASN A 933 19.83 -3.07 -0.98
CA ASN A 933 20.92 -2.12 -1.14
C ASN A 933 21.95 -2.32 -0.02
N TYR A 934 23.04 -3.03 -0.33
CA TYR A 934 24.17 -3.19 0.58
C TYR A 934 25.01 -1.91 0.63
N LYS A 935 25.10 -1.26 1.79
CA LYS A 935 25.82 0.01 1.94
C LYS A 935 27.29 -0.16 2.31
N LYS A 936 27.66 -1.33 2.83
CA LYS A 936 29.05 -1.70 3.15
C LYS A 936 29.67 -2.56 2.05
N GLU A 937 30.89 -2.22 1.66
CA GLU A 937 31.69 -2.98 0.71
C GLU A 937 31.91 -4.42 1.20
N GLY A 938 31.74 -5.41 0.31
CA GLY A 938 31.92 -6.84 0.60
C GLY A 938 30.75 -7.52 1.32
N LEU A 939 29.75 -6.78 1.81
CA LEU A 939 28.63 -7.35 2.56
C LEU A 939 27.74 -8.27 1.70
N GLU A 940 27.51 -7.89 0.45
CA GLU A 940 26.76 -8.71 -0.52
C GLU A 940 27.43 -10.07 -0.73
N ASP A 941 28.76 -10.09 -0.89
CA ASP A 941 29.52 -11.32 -1.06
C ASP A 941 29.44 -12.20 0.19
N MET A 942 29.45 -11.62 1.39
CA MET A 942 29.29 -12.37 2.64
C MET A 942 27.92 -13.06 2.70
N PHE A 943 26.85 -12.38 2.27
CA PHE A 943 25.50 -12.96 2.24
C PHE A 943 25.41 -14.11 1.23
N LYS A 944 25.96 -13.91 0.02
CA LYS A 944 26.04 -14.96 -1.01
C LYS A 944 26.85 -16.16 -0.53
N ASN A 945 28.00 -15.95 0.10
CA ASN A 945 28.83 -17.01 0.63
C ASN A 945 28.14 -17.77 1.77
N ALA A 946 27.46 -17.06 2.69
CA ALA A 946 26.67 -17.69 3.75
C ALA A 946 25.57 -18.60 3.19
N TYR A 947 24.86 -18.15 2.15
CA TYR A 947 23.87 -18.97 1.44
C TYR A 947 24.52 -20.22 0.85
N ASN A 948 25.63 -20.08 0.13
CA ASN A 948 26.29 -21.19 -0.54
C ASN A 948 26.80 -22.26 0.45
N VAL A 949 27.24 -21.85 1.64
CA VAL A 949 27.58 -22.79 2.72
C VAL A 949 26.34 -23.54 3.21
N LEU A 950 25.24 -22.84 3.44
CA LEU A 950 23.99 -23.49 3.85
C LEU A 950 23.45 -24.44 2.77
N GLU A 951 23.55 -24.09 1.50
CA GLU A 951 23.18 -24.96 0.36
C GLU A 951 24.04 -26.22 0.31
N LEU A 952 25.35 -26.12 0.55
CA LEU A 952 26.21 -27.29 0.71
C LEU A 952 25.80 -28.15 1.91
N VAL A 953 25.55 -27.54 3.08
CA VAL A 953 25.14 -28.28 4.29
C VAL A 953 23.81 -29.01 4.06
N ARG A 954 22.88 -28.41 3.31
CA ARG A 954 21.59 -29.01 2.93
C ARG A 954 21.74 -30.32 2.17
N ALA A 955 22.86 -30.56 1.49
CA ALA A 955 23.13 -31.84 0.84
C ALA A 955 23.24 -33.01 1.83
N PHE A 956 23.71 -32.74 3.06
CA PHE A 956 23.94 -33.74 4.10
C PHE A 956 22.87 -33.70 5.20
N LYS A 957 22.40 -32.50 5.56
CA LYS A 957 21.35 -32.28 6.55
C LYS A 957 20.38 -31.22 6.05
N PRO A 958 19.12 -31.57 5.74
CA PRO A 958 18.13 -30.58 5.35
C PRO A 958 17.94 -29.52 6.44
N LEU A 959 18.11 -28.24 6.09
CA LEU A 959 17.96 -27.09 6.98
C LEU A 959 17.18 -25.98 6.26
N GLY A 960 16.20 -25.36 6.93
CA GLY A 960 15.37 -24.31 6.33
C GLY A 960 15.92 -22.90 6.44
N THR A 961 15.21 -21.94 5.86
CA THR A 961 15.58 -20.52 5.73
C THR A 961 15.80 -19.79 7.06
N ALA A 962 15.18 -20.25 8.15
CA ALA A 962 15.36 -19.60 9.45
C ALA A 962 16.83 -19.65 9.93
N ILE A 963 17.60 -20.67 9.53
CA ILE A 963 19.03 -20.75 9.82
C ILE A 963 19.78 -19.63 9.07
N LEU A 964 19.44 -19.41 7.79
CA LEU A 964 20.03 -18.32 6.99
C LEU A 964 19.70 -16.95 7.58
N LYS A 965 18.45 -16.75 8.00
CA LYS A 965 18.01 -15.53 8.71
C LYS A 965 18.91 -15.28 9.93
N SER A 966 19.13 -16.28 10.79
CA SER A 966 19.98 -16.12 11.98
C SER A 966 21.44 -15.80 11.62
N ILE A 967 21.99 -16.43 10.58
CA ILE A 967 23.33 -16.12 10.05
C ILE A 967 23.40 -14.64 9.63
N PHE A 968 22.42 -14.15 8.88
CA PHE A 968 22.36 -12.75 8.43
C PHE A 968 22.21 -11.78 9.60
N GLN A 969 21.41 -12.10 10.62
CA GLN A 969 21.32 -11.29 11.85
C GLN A 969 22.70 -11.14 12.52
N THR A 970 23.45 -12.24 12.65
CA THR A 970 24.80 -12.21 13.22
C THR A 970 25.77 -11.39 12.37
N ILE A 971 25.71 -11.52 11.03
CA ILE A 971 26.58 -10.75 10.11
C ILE A 971 26.27 -9.26 10.20
N ILE A 972 24.99 -8.85 10.11
CA ILE A 972 24.57 -7.45 10.15
C ILE A 972 25.05 -6.77 11.43
N ILE A 973 24.83 -7.39 12.59
CA ILE A 973 25.24 -6.83 13.87
C ILE A 973 26.75 -6.80 14.03
N SER A 974 27.46 -7.86 13.61
CA SER A 974 28.92 -7.87 13.62
C SER A 974 29.50 -6.75 12.75
N GLU A 975 28.94 -6.52 11.57
CA GLU A 975 29.31 -5.42 10.70
C GLU A 975 28.97 -4.06 11.30
N LYS A 976 27.79 -3.88 11.88
CA LYS A 976 27.42 -2.64 12.58
C LYS A 976 28.41 -2.30 13.69
N MET A 977 28.84 -3.31 14.44
CA MET A 977 29.83 -3.19 15.51
C MET A 977 31.29 -3.12 15.03
N ASN A 978 31.53 -3.24 13.71
CA ASN A 978 32.86 -3.35 13.10
C ASN A 978 33.72 -4.48 13.68
N VAL A 979 33.08 -5.61 14.01
CA VAL A 979 33.74 -6.85 14.43
C VAL A 979 34.33 -7.53 13.21
N LYS A 980 35.59 -7.98 13.30
CA LYS A 980 36.23 -8.72 12.20
C LYS A 980 35.60 -10.10 12.02
N ASN A 981 35.67 -10.62 10.80
CA ASN A 981 35.23 -11.97 10.44
C ASN A 981 33.74 -12.22 10.68
N SER A 982 32.87 -11.26 10.35
CA SER A 982 31.42 -11.34 10.57
C SER A 982 30.78 -12.58 9.93
N LEU A 983 31.24 -12.99 8.74
CA LEU A 983 30.79 -14.21 8.06
C LEU A 983 31.09 -15.46 8.90
N ASP A 984 32.30 -15.58 9.43
CA ASP A 984 32.69 -16.71 10.30
C ASP A 984 31.88 -16.76 11.59
N ASN A 985 31.59 -15.60 12.17
CA ASN A 985 30.75 -15.54 13.38
C ASN A 985 29.34 -16.04 13.08
N GLY A 986 28.77 -15.59 11.96
CA GLY A 986 27.45 -16.05 11.50
C GLY A 986 27.41 -17.54 11.23
N LEU A 987 28.38 -18.08 10.49
CA LEU A 987 28.45 -19.51 10.17
C LEU A 987 28.68 -20.37 11.42
N ASN A 988 29.66 -20.04 12.26
CA ASN A 988 29.96 -20.86 13.45
C ASN A 988 28.81 -20.89 14.45
N ALA A 989 28.18 -19.75 14.72
CA ALA A 989 27.12 -19.69 15.71
C ALA A 989 25.85 -20.47 15.29
N ASN A 990 25.62 -20.65 13.99
CA ASN A 990 24.35 -21.14 13.47
C ASN A 990 24.44 -22.46 12.68
N ILE A 991 25.60 -22.83 12.13
CA ILE A 991 25.77 -24.08 11.37
C ILE A 991 26.39 -25.18 12.23
N ILE A 992 27.46 -24.90 12.99
CA ILE A 992 28.18 -25.92 13.78
C ILE A 992 27.23 -26.69 14.73
N PRO A 993 26.36 -26.02 15.54
CA PRO A 993 25.42 -26.73 16.40
C PRO A 993 24.39 -27.57 15.64
N GLN A 994 24.15 -27.26 14.36
CA GLN A 994 23.18 -28.00 13.55
C GLN A 994 23.78 -29.27 12.96
N ILE A 995 25.11 -29.42 12.91
CA ILE A 995 25.78 -30.57 12.28
C ILE A 995 26.57 -31.42 13.28
N GLU A 996 26.55 -31.09 14.57
CA GLU A 996 27.29 -31.80 15.63
C GLU A 996 26.89 -33.27 15.80
N ASP A 997 25.67 -33.62 15.40
CA ASP A 997 25.10 -34.96 15.46
C ASP A 997 25.33 -35.77 14.16
N LEU A 998 25.98 -35.20 13.15
CA LEU A 998 26.27 -35.90 11.91
C LEU A 998 27.37 -36.93 12.10
N GLU A 999 27.24 -38.06 11.42
CA GLU A 999 28.27 -39.10 11.40
C GLU A 999 29.59 -38.54 10.81
N LYS A 1000 30.73 -38.97 11.38
CA LYS A 1000 32.07 -38.53 10.96
C LYS A 1000 32.29 -38.54 9.44
N PRO A 1001 31.88 -39.57 8.66
CA PRO A 1001 32.00 -39.56 7.21
C PRO A 1001 31.36 -38.35 6.51
N LEU A 1002 30.22 -37.86 7.00
CA LEU A 1002 29.53 -36.68 6.46
C LEU A 1002 30.31 -35.40 6.78
N LEU A 1003 30.77 -35.26 8.02
CA LEU A 1003 31.58 -34.12 8.46
C LEU A 1003 32.89 -34.00 7.68
N GLU A 1004 33.58 -35.12 7.46
CA GLU A 1004 34.81 -35.17 6.68
C GLU A 1004 34.55 -34.76 5.22
N PHE A 1005 33.48 -35.23 4.61
CA PHE A 1005 33.13 -34.85 3.23
C PHE A 1005 32.83 -33.36 3.14
N LEU A 1006 32.06 -32.81 4.09
CA LEU A 1006 31.80 -31.37 4.18
C LEU A 1006 33.12 -30.56 4.29
N SER A 1007 34.02 -30.95 5.21
CA SER A 1007 35.35 -30.32 5.37
C SER A 1007 36.19 -30.41 4.10
N LYS A 1008 36.20 -31.57 3.42
CA LYS A 1008 36.99 -31.77 2.19
C LYS A 1008 36.40 -31.06 0.99
N ILE A 1009 35.10 -30.80 0.95
CA ILE A 1009 34.48 -29.99 -0.10
C ILE A 1009 34.86 -28.52 0.08
N ILE A 1010 34.69 -27.99 1.29
CA ILE A 1010 35.01 -26.59 1.61
C ILE A 1010 36.49 -26.30 1.35
N SER A 1011 37.38 -27.20 1.77
CA SER A 1011 38.83 -27.07 1.53
C SER A 1011 39.27 -27.43 0.09
N ASN A 1012 38.33 -27.75 -0.80
CA ASN A 1012 38.57 -28.20 -2.18
C ASN A 1012 39.59 -29.36 -2.28
N LYS A 1013 39.52 -30.30 -1.34
CA LYS A 1013 40.42 -31.47 -1.22
C LYS A 1013 39.71 -32.80 -1.43
N LEU A 1014 38.40 -32.82 -1.65
CA LEU A 1014 37.61 -34.06 -1.75
C LEU A 1014 38.19 -35.05 -2.79
N GLN A 1015 38.55 -34.57 -3.98
CA GLN A 1015 39.10 -35.43 -5.04
C GLN A 1015 40.38 -36.18 -4.62
N ASN A 1016 41.23 -35.53 -3.84
CA ASN A 1016 42.48 -36.12 -3.33
C ASN A 1016 42.26 -36.98 -2.09
N TYR A 1017 41.08 -36.86 -1.46
CA TYR A 1017 40.70 -37.57 -0.26
C TYR A 1017 40.01 -38.91 -0.60
N LEU A 1018 39.16 -38.94 -1.63
CA LEU A 1018 38.42 -40.16 -2.01
C LEU A 1018 39.31 -41.41 -2.10
N PRO A 1019 40.48 -41.41 -2.79
CA PRO A 1019 41.32 -42.61 -2.89
C PRO A 1019 42.03 -43.02 -1.59
N LYS A 1020 41.98 -42.18 -0.55
CA LYS A 1020 42.63 -42.42 0.76
C LYS A 1020 41.67 -43.04 1.78
N ILE A 1021 40.41 -43.22 1.43
CA ILE A 1021 39.39 -43.81 2.30
C ILE A 1021 39.61 -45.32 2.37
N GLU A 1022 39.97 -45.83 3.56
CA GLU A 1022 40.26 -47.25 3.77
C GLU A 1022 39.01 -48.14 3.81
N SER A 1023 37.86 -47.59 4.23
CA SER A 1023 36.57 -48.31 4.32
C SER A 1023 35.44 -47.59 3.56
N PRO A 1024 35.44 -47.63 2.21
CA PRO A 1024 34.49 -46.89 1.38
C PRO A 1024 33.02 -47.20 1.67
N GLU A 1025 32.71 -48.39 2.19
CA GLU A 1025 31.34 -48.80 2.54
C GLU A 1025 30.72 -47.88 3.59
N LYS A 1026 31.53 -47.36 4.53
CA LYS A 1026 31.09 -46.41 5.56
C LYS A 1026 30.80 -45.02 5.01
N TYR A 1027 31.39 -44.66 3.87
CA TYR A 1027 31.25 -43.34 3.23
C TYR A 1027 30.26 -43.35 2.08
N LYS A 1028 29.66 -44.51 1.79
CA LYS A 1028 28.73 -44.69 0.67
C LYS A 1028 27.62 -43.63 0.67
N SER A 1029 26.92 -43.46 1.80
CA SER A 1029 25.83 -42.49 1.91
C SER A 1029 26.32 -41.07 1.64
N SER A 1030 27.42 -40.66 2.29
CA SER A 1030 28.03 -39.35 2.10
C SER A 1030 28.43 -39.11 0.65
N PHE A 1031 28.93 -40.14 -0.05
CA PHE A 1031 29.29 -40.04 -1.46
C PHE A 1031 28.06 -39.89 -2.36
N GLU A 1032 26.99 -40.62 -2.09
CA GLU A 1032 25.71 -40.46 -2.80
C GLU A 1032 25.09 -39.07 -2.58
N ASP A 1033 25.21 -38.49 -1.38
CA ASP A 1033 24.78 -37.12 -1.10
C ASP A 1033 25.59 -36.10 -1.92
N VAL A 1034 26.91 -36.29 -2.02
CA VAL A 1034 27.78 -35.44 -2.86
C VAL A 1034 27.43 -35.55 -4.34
N LEU A 1035 27.18 -36.76 -4.85
CA LEU A 1035 26.78 -36.95 -6.25
C LEU A 1035 25.45 -36.26 -6.55
N ARG A 1036 24.47 -36.33 -5.64
CA ARG A 1036 23.21 -35.58 -5.74
C ARG A 1036 23.45 -34.08 -5.77
N TYR A 1037 24.30 -33.57 -4.88
CA TYR A 1037 24.64 -32.14 -4.82
C TYR A 1037 25.31 -31.62 -6.11
N ILE A 1038 26.14 -32.45 -6.75
CA ILE A 1038 26.81 -32.12 -8.02
C ILE A 1038 25.85 -32.23 -9.23
N GLY A 1039 24.67 -32.85 -9.06
CA GLY A 1039 23.64 -32.94 -10.09
C GLY A 1039 23.68 -34.24 -10.92
N TYR A 1040 24.11 -35.36 -10.33
CA TYR A 1040 23.98 -36.68 -10.96
C TYR A 1040 22.56 -37.23 -10.87
N GLU A 1041 22.13 -37.97 -11.91
CA GLU A 1041 20.85 -38.68 -11.91
C GLU A 1041 20.91 -39.96 -11.07
N LYS A 1042 19.74 -40.44 -10.62
CA LYS A 1042 19.63 -41.59 -9.70
C LYS A 1042 20.33 -42.85 -10.22
N THR A 1043 20.21 -43.15 -11.51
CA THR A 1043 20.84 -44.32 -12.14
C THR A 1043 22.37 -44.22 -12.16
N ASP A 1044 22.90 -43.01 -12.31
CA ASP A 1044 24.35 -42.78 -12.31
C ASP A 1044 24.91 -42.81 -10.89
N ILE A 1045 24.15 -42.31 -9.91
CA ILE A 1045 24.52 -42.35 -8.49
C ILE A 1045 24.73 -43.79 -8.03
N GLU A 1046 23.81 -44.70 -8.35
CA GLU A 1046 23.93 -46.11 -7.97
C GLU A 1046 25.20 -46.75 -8.57
N ASN A 1047 25.48 -46.50 -9.85
CA ASN A 1047 26.66 -47.02 -10.54
C ASN A 1047 27.97 -46.45 -9.97
N MET A 1048 28.04 -45.13 -9.79
CA MET A 1048 29.22 -44.45 -9.25
C MET A 1048 29.47 -44.81 -7.79
N SER A 1049 28.42 -44.96 -6.99
CA SER A 1049 28.48 -45.43 -5.60
C SER A 1049 29.07 -46.84 -5.52
N GLN A 1050 28.67 -47.75 -6.43
CA GLN A 1050 29.26 -49.09 -6.50
C GLN A 1050 30.73 -49.07 -6.94
N ASN A 1051 31.09 -48.23 -7.93
CA ASN A 1051 32.50 -48.09 -8.33
C ASN A 1051 33.35 -47.52 -7.18
N PHE A 1052 32.79 -46.60 -6.38
CA PHE A 1052 33.45 -46.04 -5.21
C PHE A 1052 33.70 -47.12 -4.14
N ILE A 1053 32.70 -47.96 -3.86
CA ILE A 1053 32.84 -49.11 -2.95
C ILE A 1053 33.92 -50.08 -3.45
N ASN A 1054 33.92 -50.38 -4.75
CA ASN A 1054 34.90 -51.27 -5.38
C ASN A 1054 36.29 -50.64 -5.52
N GLN A 1055 36.49 -49.39 -5.06
CA GLN A 1055 37.73 -48.62 -5.20
C GLN A 1055 38.19 -48.43 -6.66
N ASP A 1056 37.27 -48.54 -7.62
CA ASP A 1056 37.55 -48.25 -9.03
C ASP A 1056 37.43 -46.74 -9.29
N TYR A 1057 38.45 -46.01 -8.85
CA TYR A 1057 38.51 -44.55 -9.07
C TYR A 1057 38.85 -44.17 -10.52
N SER A 1058 39.15 -45.13 -11.40
CA SER A 1058 39.47 -44.85 -12.80
C SER A 1058 38.20 -44.50 -13.60
N SER A 1059 37.10 -45.20 -13.33
CA SER A 1059 35.78 -44.97 -13.93
C SER A 1059 35.05 -43.74 -13.36
N ILE A 1060 35.44 -43.27 -12.18
CA ILE A 1060 34.87 -42.09 -11.51
C ILE A 1060 35.54 -40.79 -11.98
N LYS A 1061 36.81 -40.84 -12.39
CA LYS A 1061 37.70 -39.67 -12.38
C LYS A 1061 37.32 -38.53 -13.34
N ASP A 1062 36.99 -38.80 -14.59
CA ASP A 1062 36.94 -37.71 -15.59
C ASP A 1062 35.63 -36.91 -15.53
N ASP A 1063 34.47 -37.57 -15.48
CA ASP A 1063 33.17 -36.89 -15.39
C ASP A 1063 32.94 -36.26 -14.01
N PHE A 1064 33.29 -36.98 -12.92
CA PHE A 1064 33.19 -36.44 -11.56
C PHE A 1064 34.06 -35.21 -11.39
N LYS A 1065 35.31 -35.23 -11.88
CA LYS A 1065 36.23 -34.11 -11.74
C LYS A 1065 35.72 -32.87 -12.44
N ILE A 1066 35.19 -33.02 -13.66
CA ILE A 1066 34.63 -31.89 -14.43
C ILE A 1066 33.42 -31.32 -13.70
N LYS A 1067 32.41 -32.14 -13.38
CA LYS A 1067 31.17 -31.67 -12.75
C LYS A 1067 31.41 -31.10 -11.35
N TYR A 1068 32.27 -31.73 -10.54
CA TYR A 1068 32.66 -31.22 -9.23
C TYR A 1068 33.35 -29.86 -9.35
N SER A 1069 34.36 -29.72 -10.22
CA SER A 1069 35.05 -28.44 -10.40
C SER A 1069 34.14 -27.34 -10.93
N VAL A 1070 33.15 -27.68 -11.77
CA VAL A 1070 32.11 -26.72 -12.20
C VAL A 1070 31.24 -26.31 -11.02
N LYS A 1071 30.70 -27.26 -10.25
CA LYS A 1071 29.83 -26.98 -9.09
C LYS A 1071 30.53 -26.12 -8.04
N ILE A 1072 31.78 -26.43 -7.67
CA ILE A 1072 32.55 -25.65 -6.68
C ILE A 1072 32.83 -24.21 -7.15
N LYS A 1073 33.14 -24.02 -8.44
CA LYS A 1073 33.31 -22.67 -9.01
C LYS A 1073 32.00 -21.89 -9.03
N GLN A 1074 30.89 -22.55 -9.36
CA GLN A 1074 29.56 -21.92 -9.38
C GLN A 1074 29.11 -21.46 -7.99
N THR A 1075 29.40 -22.24 -6.94
CA THR A 1075 28.99 -21.93 -5.57
C THR A 1075 29.97 -21.03 -4.83
N GLY A 1076 31.11 -20.64 -5.42
CA GLY A 1076 32.04 -19.70 -4.78
C GLY A 1076 32.60 -20.14 -3.43
N ILE A 1077 32.47 -21.43 -3.08
CA ILE A 1077 32.87 -22.02 -1.78
C ILE A 1077 34.37 -21.86 -1.54
N GLU A 1078 35.17 -21.62 -2.59
CA GLU A 1078 36.60 -21.33 -2.47
C GLU A 1078 36.89 -20.08 -1.64
N SER A 1079 35.96 -19.12 -1.56
CA SER A 1079 36.12 -17.88 -0.79
C SER A 1079 36.18 -18.07 0.73
N ILE A 1080 35.70 -19.22 1.23
CA ILE A 1080 35.69 -19.57 2.66
C ILE A 1080 36.77 -20.61 3.02
N GLN A 1081 37.77 -20.80 2.15
CA GLN A 1081 38.91 -21.64 2.46
C GLN A 1081 39.78 -20.99 3.54
N ASN A 1082 40.10 -21.74 4.59
CA ASN A 1082 40.95 -21.31 5.72
C ASN A 1082 40.30 -20.24 6.62
N THR A 1083 38.99 -20.32 6.83
CA THR A 1083 38.28 -19.46 7.77
C THR A 1083 38.11 -20.13 9.14
N ARG A 1084 37.68 -19.38 10.16
CA ARG A 1084 37.44 -19.96 11.50
C ARG A 1084 36.40 -21.08 11.44
N PHE A 1085 35.40 -20.98 10.56
CA PHE A 1085 34.42 -22.04 10.33
C PHE A 1085 35.06 -23.38 9.92
N THR A 1086 36.07 -23.36 9.03
CA THR A 1086 36.79 -24.59 8.67
C THR A 1086 37.55 -25.21 9.84
N ASN A 1087 38.14 -24.39 10.71
CA ASN A 1087 38.84 -24.90 11.89
C ASN A 1087 37.87 -25.54 12.90
N SER A 1088 36.72 -24.91 13.15
CA SER A 1088 35.70 -25.46 14.05
C SER A 1088 35.07 -26.75 13.50
N LEU A 1089 34.96 -26.89 12.18
CA LEU A 1089 34.55 -28.14 11.55
C LEU A 1089 35.60 -29.25 11.73
N ASP A 1090 36.88 -28.93 11.57
CA ASP A 1090 37.96 -29.89 11.81
C ASP A 1090 38.04 -30.28 13.31
N GLU A 1091 37.87 -29.34 14.24
CA GLU A 1091 37.76 -29.62 15.70
C GLU A 1091 36.59 -30.57 16.01
N LEU A 1092 35.44 -30.38 15.34
CA LEU A 1092 34.26 -31.25 15.51
C LEU A 1092 34.55 -32.67 14.98
N ILE A 1093 35.27 -32.80 13.87
CA ILE A 1093 35.70 -34.10 13.33
C ILE A 1093 36.63 -34.80 14.34
N ASP A 1094 37.59 -34.09 14.94
CA ASP A 1094 38.50 -34.66 15.93
C ASP A 1094 37.74 -35.11 17.20
N GLN A 1095 36.73 -34.36 17.64
CA GLN A 1095 35.88 -34.74 18.77
C GLN A 1095 35.02 -35.97 18.48
N SER A 1096 34.58 -36.14 17.23
CA SER A 1096 33.83 -37.33 16.80
C SER A 1096 34.69 -38.62 16.79
N GLU A 1097 36.00 -38.54 17.01
CA GLU A 1097 36.86 -39.72 17.25
C GLU A 1097 36.79 -40.26 18.69
N ILE A 1098 36.30 -39.45 19.62
CA ILE A 1098 36.34 -39.74 21.07
C ILE A 1098 35.00 -40.35 21.56
N ILE A 1099 33.92 -40.19 20.79
CA ILE A 1099 32.55 -40.67 21.06
C ILE A 1099 32.28 -41.92 20.21
#